data_AF-A0A349J7Z3-F1
#
_entry.id   AF-A0A349J7Z3-F1
#
_cell.length_a   1.000
_cell.length_b   1.000
_cell.length_c   1.000
_cell.angle_alpha   90.00
_cell.angle_beta   90.00
_cell.angle_gamma   90.00
#
_symmetry.space_group_name_H-M   'P 1'
#
loop_
_entity.id
_entity.type
_entity.pdbx_description
1 polymer ?
#
loop_
_entity_poly.entity_id
_entity_poly.type
_entity_poly.pdbx_seq_one_letter_code
_entity_poly.pdbx_strand_id
1 'polypeptide(L)'
;MAAVSVPAEGLWIGLDADTEHLSPIGFGPSVSWVPFSRVVADGAAVVPGDELVAFSEDVLRMWNERDSFSIARDEQERRLSLLRGEGDIEGLVSRIRQLQARREVIAAQLKAADHIDAEQVRIAELGLADAQTQFAAARLRSDRLERLAASGSPVSGSELARAREEVVRTRSGLAAPTVALELARLPAAGSTVRRLQLALADLDAQLGSSETEGLAAELRTAEERRRRRLSDDGSNDHRRRDFIKRKALLSDPTLRATVAGTVLLRDEWTRVGNRTASGVACVFVLSRDGLAAQVRVPERLRALVTPSARVTLFPPIAEASPITGQVETISASPDEDREARRVFVATVRLDSVPPDLRPGMSMACRLAVELSGRPTLVPSYCVPDPDQPEVALADGARRRLDGFQVGDWFVALSGLAAGERVRIPEGAPAPGRVRASALVEPDVFVPVLLRSWSWEVVDVLPEGTLVRAGERIAGLSKTEFWRPVDQLRSNAELSLVQGRLDLQIAQLSAADQRAAAQAAWIRSGIERERAKLESWVVRRSYDAVAEARVAATLETAVVTRERAVRELAAAEEERRAGGISDVQLRERQIAVEKAGLALDDARLAAASSELARDWLELRRLDDWMQWTADDEAAKGAQVAIAGEAYRAALASAAARFEGTRRWVEGDLASIADEVVLAPADGMLVYTRGSGATPRAGVRLQTQEPFRIATGAGRRATFELPARYFSRVAVGDAIRLRSPGLSEEIPGRVTLVANAFLPPRGFADEITLGRTVGPEERIFRITVTFTPPGGDPAKLPPGSTVHVDF
;
A
#
# COMPACT_ATOMS: atom_id res chain seq x y z
N MET A 1 55.88 -50.42 35.44
CA MET A 1 55.05 -49.40 36.12
C MET A 1 53.69 -49.99 36.42
N ALA A 2 53.15 -49.87 37.63
CA ALA A 2 51.83 -50.41 37.94
C ALA A 2 50.74 -49.48 37.42
N ALA A 3 49.71 -50.05 36.78
CA ALA A 3 48.53 -49.34 36.37
C ALA A 3 47.71 -48.94 37.61
N VAL A 4 47.29 -47.67 37.69
CA VAL A 4 46.66 -47.10 38.90
C VAL A 4 45.16 -46.99 38.68
N SER A 5 44.34 -47.38 39.65
CA SER A 5 42.89 -47.14 39.56
C SER A 5 42.60 -45.64 39.54
N VAL A 6 41.64 -45.20 38.72
CA VAL A 6 41.15 -43.82 38.78
C VAL A 6 40.66 -43.52 40.21
N PRO A 7 40.96 -42.33 40.77
CA PRO A 7 40.49 -41.95 42.10
C PRO A 7 38.98 -42.09 42.24
N ALA A 8 38.50 -42.43 43.44
CA ALA A 8 37.06 -42.55 43.73
C ALA A 8 36.28 -41.25 43.47
N GLU A 9 36.98 -40.11 43.44
CA GLU A 9 36.42 -38.78 43.15
C GLU A 9 36.15 -38.52 41.65
N GLY A 10 36.52 -39.46 40.77
CA GLY A 10 36.37 -39.38 39.32
C GLY A 10 37.61 -38.82 38.60
N LEU A 11 37.62 -38.90 37.27
CA LEU A 11 38.67 -38.30 36.44
C LEU A 11 38.33 -36.83 36.17
N TRP A 12 39.25 -35.93 36.50
CA TRP A 12 39.11 -34.50 36.23
C TRP A 12 40.03 -34.09 35.07
N ILE A 13 39.46 -33.50 34.03
CA ILE A 13 40.19 -33.04 32.86
C ILE A 13 40.40 -31.53 32.94
N GLY A 14 41.66 -31.09 32.80
CA GLY A 14 42.00 -29.68 32.64
C GLY A 14 41.62 -29.18 31.25
N LEU A 15 40.80 -28.14 31.17
CA LEU A 15 40.37 -27.46 29.95
C LEU A 15 40.41 -25.94 30.18
N ASP A 16 40.23 -25.17 29.12
CA ASP A 16 40.01 -23.73 29.22
C ASP A 16 38.51 -23.43 29.14
N ALA A 17 38.09 -22.42 29.90
CA ALA A 17 36.74 -21.90 29.86
C ALA A 17 36.77 -20.37 29.75
N ASP A 18 35.81 -19.82 29.03
CA ASP A 18 35.56 -18.37 28.99
C ASP A 18 34.17 -18.12 29.58
N THR A 19 34.00 -17.08 30.38
CA THR A 19 32.67 -16.71 30.87
C THR A 19 31.86 -16.02 29.77
N GLU A 20 30.58 -16.34 29.65
CA GLU A 20 29.63 -15.64 28.75
C GLU A 20 28.33 -15.37 29.50
N HIS A 21 27.62 -14.31 29.13
CA HIS A 21 26.30 -14.02 29.67
C HIS A 21 25.20 -14.47 28.69
N LEU A 22 24.38 -15.43 29.10
CA LEU A 22 23.41 -16.09 28.21
C LEU A 22 22.13 -15.26 27.95
N SER A 23 21.82 -14.31 28.83
CA SER A 23 20.55 -13.55 28.76
C SER A 23 20.74 -12.07 29.08
N PRO A 24 21.59 -11.35 28.32
CA PRO A 24 21.84 -9.93 28.58
C PRO A 24 20.52 -9.14 28.51
N ILE A 25 20.26 -8.32 29.54
CA ILE A 25 19.05 -7.50 29.56
C ILE A 25 19.35 -6.18 28.85
N GLY A 26 18.76 -6.01 27.67
CA GLY A 26 18.95 -4.82 26.84
C GLY A 26 18.11 -3.64 27.29
N PHE A 27 18.74 -2.48 27.43
CA PHE A 27 18.12 -1.20 27.72
C PHE A 27 18.31 -0.28 26.51
N GLY A 28 17.21 0.29 26.02
CA GLY A 28 17.19 1.21 24.89
C GLY A 28 16.24 2.39 25.14
N PRO A 29 16.40 3.50 24.41
CA PRO A 29 15.53 4.65 24.56
C PRO A 29 14.11 4.37 24.05
N SER A 30 13.12 5.02 24.65
CA SER A 30 11.72 5.01 24.19
C SER A 30 11.46 5.97 23.00
N VAL A 31 12.43 6.83 22.70
CA VAL A 31 12.40 7.81 21.62
C VAL A 31 13.69 7.71 20.82
N SER A 32 13.56 7.70 19.50
CA SER A 32 14.71 7.65 18.61
C SER A 32 15.50 8.95 18.59
N TRP A 33 16.80 8.82 18.33
CA TRP A 33 17.70 9.88 17.89
C TRP A 33 18.07 10.95 18.90
N VAL A 34 17.71 10.76 20.17
CA VAL A 34 18.07 11.71 21.21
C VAL A 34 19.54 11.51 21.58
N PRO A 35 20.39 12.56 21.50
CA PRO A 35 21.80 12.42 21.81
C PRO A 35 22.00 12.17 23.31
N PHE A 36 22.96 11.31 23.64
CA PHE A 36 23.33 11.04 25.02
C PHE A 36 24.11 12.22 25.61
N SER A 37 23.68 12.73 26.76
CA SER A 37 24.45 13.72 27.55
C SER A 37 25.42 13.03 28.51
N ARG A 38 25.05 11.84 29.00
CA ARG A 38 25.91 10.97 29.81
C ARG A 38 25.67 9.51 29.43
N VAL A 39 26.72 8.72 29.42
CA VAL A 39 26.66 7.25 29.29
C VAL A 39 27.47 6.67 30.44
N VAL A 40 26.93 5.67 31.13
CA VAL A 40 27.67 4.91 32.14
C VAL A 40 28.88 4.23 31.50
N ALA A 41 30.00 4.13 32.23
CA ALA A 41 31.20 3.49 31.71
C ALA A 41 30.96 2.00 31.44
N ASP A 42 31.58 1.49 30.37
CA ASP A 42 31.60 0.05 30.10
C ASP A 42 32.27 -0.70 31.26
N GLY A 43 31.68 -1.81 31.69
CA GLY A 43 32.14 -2.59 32.85
C GLY A 43 31.79 -2.01 34.23
N ALA A 44 31.00 -0.94 34.32
CA ALA A 44 30.53 -0.41 35.60
C ALA A 44 29.53 -1.35 36.29
N ALA A 45 29.59 -1.44 37.62
CA ALA A 45 28.57 -2.14 38.41
C ALA A 45 27.38 -1.20 38.68
N VAL A 46 26.18 -1.69 38.44
CA VAL A 46 24.93 -0.93 38.60
C VAL A 46 23.92 -1.72 39.44
N VAL A 47 23.09 -1.01 40.21
CA VAL A 47 21.92 -1.54 40.93
C VAL A 47 20.61 -1.00 40.34
N PRO A 48 19.46 -1.63 40.59
CA PRO A 48 18.17 -1.11 40.11
C PRO A 48 17.96 0.34 40.54
N GLY A 49 17.65 1.21 39.58
CA GLY A 49 17.49 2.65 39.75
C GLY A 49 18.69 3.50 39.32
N ASP A 50 19.88 2.89 39.17
CA ASP A 50 21.07 3.59 38.69
C ASP A 50 20.90 4.06 37.25
N GLU A 51 21.48 5.21 36.94
CA GLU A 51 21.39 5.84 35.62
C GLU A 51 22.39 5.21 34.65
N LEU A 52 21.88 4.51 33.64
CA LEU A 52 22.65 3.93 32.55
C LEU A 52 23.00 4.99 31.49
N VAL A 53 22.01 5.78 31.08
CA VAL A 53 22.16 6.82 30.07
C VAL A 53 21.34 8.04 30.49
N ALA A 54 21.92 9.22 30.36
CA ALA A 54 21.17 10.48 30.42
C ALA A 54 21.05 11.05 29.00
N PHE A 55 19.87 11.55 28.66
CA PHE A 55 19.60 12.18 27.37
C PHE A 55 19.84 13.69 27.44
N SER A 56 20.13 14.32 26.30
CA SER A 56 20.25 15.78 26.24
C SER A 56 18.88 16.45 26.39
N GLU A 57 18.64 17.03 27.56
CA GLU A 57 17.41 17.78 27.86
C GLU A 57 17.20 18.98 26.93
N ASP A 58 18.28 19.71 26.59
CA ASP A 58 18.19 20.87 25.71
C ASP A 58 17.69 20.49 24.31
N VAL A 59 18.19 19.38 23.76
CA VAL A 59 17.75 18.86 22.46
C VAL A 59 16.30 18.37 22.54
N LEU A 60 15.93 17.66 23.62
CA LEU A 60 14.56 17.21 23.84
C LEU A 60 13.59 18.39 23.97
N ARG A 61 13.96 19.46 24.69
CA ARG A 61 13.16 20.67 24.85
C ARG A 61 12.97 21.38 23.51
N MET A 62 14.05 21.60 22.77
CA MET A 62 13.99 22.19 21.43
C MET A 62 13.09 21.39 20.48
N TRP A 63 13.20 20.06 20.49
CA TRP A 63 12.35 19.20 19.66
C TRP A 63 10.88 19.24 20.09
N ASN A 64 10.62 19.22 21.40
CA ASN A 64 9.28 19.30 21.96
C ASN A 64 8.62 20.65 21.62
N GLU A 65 9.37 21.76 21.71
CA GLU A 65 8.90 23.09 21.31
C GLU A 65 8.58 23.14 19.81
N ARG A 66 9.51 22.69 18.96
CA ARG A 66 9.32 22.64 17.50
C ARG A 66 8.10 21.81 17.11
N ASP A 67 7.90 20.66 17.73
CA ASP A 67 6.80 19.77 17.39
C ASP A 67 5.48 20.26 17.98
N SER A 68 5.48 20.85 19.17
CA SER A 68 4.28 21.51 19.71
C SER A 68 3.81 22.65 18.79
N PHE A 69 4.74 23.45 18.28
CA PHE A 69 4.45 24.50 17.30
C PHE A 69 3.95 23.92 15.99
N SER A 70 4.60 22.87 15.47
CA SER A 70 4.20 22.23 14.22
C SER A 70 2.82 21.58 14.32
N ILE A 71 2.54 20.86 15.42
CA ILE A 71 1.21 20.26 15.68
C ILE A 71 0.15 21.36 15.80
N ALA A 72 0.43 22.44 16.54
CA ALA A 72 -0.51 23.56 16.66
C ALA A 72 -0.78 24.25 15.31
N ARG A 73 0.26 24.44 14.49
CA ARG A 73 0.15 24.98 13.14
C ARG A 73 -0.66 24.06 12.23
N ASP A 74 -0.36 22.77 12.21
CA ASP A 74 -1.07 21.76 11.40
C ASP A 74 -2.56 21.71 11.82
N GLU A 75 -2.86 21.85 13.11
CA GLU A 75 -4.22 21.90 13.64
C GLU A 75 -4.96 23.19 13.21
N GLN A 76 -4.28 24.34 13.19
CA GLN A 76 -4.84 25.59 12.66
C GLN A 76 -5.07 25.53 11.15
N GLU A 77 -4.10 25.03 10.36
CA GLU A 77 -4.23 24.83 8.92
C GLU A 77 -5.40 23.89 8.60
N ARG A 78 -5.52 22.79 9.36
CA ARG A 78 -6.65 21.86 9.23
C ARG A 78 -7.97 22.52 9.57
N ARG A 79 -8.06 23.26 10.68
CA ARG A 79 -9.28 24.00 11.06
C ARG A 79 -9.69 24.98 9.96
N LEU A 80 -8.74 25.71 9.41
CA LEU A 80 -8.99 26.66 8.32
C LEU A 80 -9.41 25.94 7.03
N SER A 81 -8.81 24.78 6.72
CA SER A 81 -9.23 23.95 5.59
C SER A 81 -10.62 23.34 5.77
N LEU A 82 -11.03 23.01 6.99
CA LEU A 82 -12.38 22.54 7.30
C LEU A 82 -13.40 23.66 7.15
N LEU A 83 -13.11 24.85 7.70
CA LEU A 83 -13.96 26.03 7.55
C LEU A 83 -14.14 26.44 6.09
N ARG A 84 -13.08 26.38 5.27
CA ARG A 84 -13.18 26.59 3.82
C ARG A 84 -14.10 25.56 3.16
N GLY A 85 -13.95 24.28 3.52
CA GLY A 85 -14.82 23.21 3.01
C GLY A 85 -16.28 23.38 3.43
N GLU A 86 -16.54 23.86 4.65
CA GLU A 86 -17.89 24.20 5.13
C GLU A 86 -18.48 25.36 4.33
N GLY A 87 -17.71 26.44 4.10
CA GLY A 87 -18.13 27.56 3.27
C GLY A 87 -18.46 27.16 1.83
N ASP A 88 -17.66 26.26 1.23
CA ASP A 88 -17.92 25.72 -0.12
C ASP A 88 -19.25 24.93 -0.16
N ILE A 89 -19.47 24.07 0.84
CA ILE A 89 -20.71 23.28 0.98
C ILE A 89 -21.93 24.19 1.17
N GLU A 90 -21.86 25.15 2.09
CA GLU A 90 -22.94 26.12 2.34
C GLU A 90 -23.26 26.94 1.09
N GLY A 91 -22.22 27.37 0.36
CA GLY A 91 -22.36 28.07 -0.93
C GLY A 91 -23.10 27.24 -1.97
N LEU A 92 -22.75 25.96 -2.12
CA LEU A 92 -23.42 25.03 -3.03
C LEU A 92 -24.88 24.77 -2.62
N VAL A 93 -25.15 24.52 -1.34
CA VAL A 93 -26.51 24.31 -0.81
C VAL A 93 -27.37 25.56 -1.05
N SER A 94 -26.86 26.75 -0.77
CA SER A 94 -27.56 28.02 -1.00
C SER A 94 -27.89 28.20 -2.49
N ARG A 95 -26.91 27.93 -3.37
CA ARG A 95 -27.10 28.02 -4.82
C ARG A 95 -28.14 27.02 -5.35
N ILE A 96 -28.10 25.77 -4.90
CA ILE A 96 -29.11 24.75 -5.25
C ILE A 96 -30.50 25.24 -4.85
N ARG A 97 -30.66 25.74 -3.63
CA ARG A 97 -31.94 26.27 -3.12
C ARG A 97 -32.44 27.45 -3.96
N GLN A 98 -31.55 28.38 -4.34
CA GLN A 98 -31.89 29.52 -5.20
C GLN A 98 -32.37 29.07 -6.59
N LEU A 99 -31.68 28.10 -7.20
CA LEU A 99 -32.06 27.56 -8.51
C LEU A 99 -33.38 26.78 -8.45
N GLN A 100 -33.62 26.01 -7.38
CA GLN A 100 -34.90 25.34 -7.14
C GLN A 100 -36.05 26.34 -7.01
N ALA A 101 -35.88 27.41 -6.24
CA ALA A 101 -36.90 28.46 -6.12
C ALA A 101 -37.16 29.14 -7.48
N ARG A 102 -36.10 29.42 -8.26
CA ARG A 102 -36.25 29.97 -9.61
C ARG A 102 -36.98 29.01 -10.55
N ARG A 103 -36.70 27.71 -10.45
CA ARG A 103 -37.39 26.65 -11.22
C ARG A 103 -38.88 26.62 -10.92
N GLU A 104 -39.27 26.71 -9.64
CA GLU A 104 -40.67 26.79 -9.22
C GLU A 104 -41.39 28.03 -9.78
N VAL A 105 -40.72 29.19 -9.76
CA VAL A 105 -41.26 30.43 -10.34
C VAL A 105 -41.47 30.29 -11.84
N ILE A 106 -40.49 29.75 -12.58
CA ILE A 106 -40.61 29.55 -14.04
C ILE A 106 -41.70 28.52 -14.36
N ALA A 107 -41.82 27.44 -13.60
CA ALA A 107 -42.89 26.46 -13.77
C ALA A 107 -44.28 27.06 -13.53
N ALA A 108 -44.42 27.94 -12.53
CA ALA A 108 -45.66 28.68 -12.29
C ALA A 108 -45.97 29.67 -13.43
N GLN A 109 -44.97 30.38 -13.93
CA GLN A 109 -45.10 31.26 -15.10
C GLN A 109 -45.51 30.50 -16.36
N LEU A 110 -44.96 29.30 -16.57
CA LEU A 110 -45.31 28.43 -17.70
C LEU A 110 -46.79 28.05 -17.65
N LYS A 111 -47.27 27.62 -16.47
CA LYS A 111 -48.69 27.30 -16.25
C LYS A 111 -49.61 28.51 -16.42
N ALA A 112 -49.15 29.71 -16.06
CA ALA A 112 -49.90 30.94 -16.26
C ALA A 112 -49.96 31.36 -17.74
N ALA A 113 -48.84 31.20 -18.47
CA ALA A 113 -48.77 31.47 -19.91
C ALA A 113 -49.73 30.56 -20.69
N ASP A 114 -49.79 29.26 -20.37
CA ASP A 114 -50.73 28.32 -20.99
C ASP A 114 -52.20 28.77 -20.86
N HIS A 115 -52.55 29.47 -19.76
CA HIS A 115 -53.90 30.01 -19.57
C HIS A 115 -54.16 31.26 -20.41
N ILE A 116 -53.18 32.17 -20.46
CA ILE A 116 -53.26 33.40 -21.26
C ILE A 116 -53.39 33.07 -22.76
N ASP A 117 -52.66 32.05 -23.23
CA ASP A 117 -52.71 31.60 -24.62
C ASP A 117 -54.12 31.12 -25.00
N ALA A 118 -54.77 30.33 -24.13
CA ALA A 118 -56.14 29.88 -24.33
C ALA A 118 -57.13 31.06 -24.37
N GLU A 119 -56.91 32.10 -23.57
CA GLU A 119 -57.74 33.30 -23.56
C GLU A 119 -57.53 34.16 -24.83
N GLN A 120 -56.30 34.32 -25.31
CA GLN A 120 -56.00 35.04 -26.55
C GLN A 120 -56.62 34.37 -27.78
N VAL A 121 -56.54 33.04 -27.87
CA VAL A 121 -57.23 32.28 -28.93
C VAL A 121 -58.74 32.56 -28.87
N ARG A 122 -59.34 32.52 -27.68
CA ARG A 122 -60.76 32.80 -27.50
C ARG A 122 -61.14 34.24 -27.92
N ILE A 123 -60.33 35.24 -27.58
CA ILE A 123 -60.54 36.64 -28.00
C ILE A 123 -60.47 36.75 -29.53
N ALA A 124 -59.50 36.11 -30.17
CA ALA A 124 -59.36 36.12 -31.62
C ALA A 124 -60.52 35.39 -32.32
N GLU A 125 -61.03 34.28 -31.75
CA GLU A 125 -62.21 33.57 -32.25
C GLU A 125 -63.46 34.46 -32.19
N LEU A 126 -63.67 35.18 -31.08
CA LEU A 126 -64.76 36.14 -30.95
C LEU A 126 -64.64 37.28 -31.98
N GLY A 127 -63.44 37.85 -32.14
CA GLY A 127 -63.20 38.90 -33.13
C GLY A 127 -63.45 38.46 -34.57
N LEU A 128 -63.08 37.22 -34.92
CA LEU A 128 -63.40 36.65 -36.24
C LEU A 128 -64.91 36.41 -36.40
N ALA A 129 -65.59 35.90 -35.37
CA ALA A 129 -67.03 35.67 -35.40
C ALA A 129 -67.82 36.98 -35.59
N ASP A 130 -67.41 38.07 -34.93
CA ASP A 130 -68.01 39.40 -35.10
C ASP A 130 -67.82 39.91 -36.54
N ALA A 131 -66.60 39.80 -37.08
CA ALA A 131 -66.31 40.23 -38.45
C ALA A 131 -67.09 39.40 -39.50
N GLN A 132 -67.21 38.09 -39.29
CA GLN A 132 -68.03 37.20 -40.13
C GLN A 132 -69.51 37.58 -40.09
N THR A 133 -70.03 37.94 -38.91
CA THR A 133 -71.41 38.40 -38.74
C THR A 133 -71.67 39.71 -39.49
N GLN A 134 -70.73 40.66 -39.44
CA GLN A 134 -70.81 41.91 -40.20
C GLN A 134 -70.78 41.67 -41.71
N PHE A 135 -69.90 40.79 -42.19
CA PHE A 135 -69.83 40.42 -43.61
C PHE A 135 -71.12 39.74 -44.09
N ALA A 136 -71.67 38.80 -43.30
CA ALA A 136 -72.93 38.14 -43.62
C ALA A 136 -74.11 39.13 -43.71
N ALA A 137 -74.18 40.09 -42.78
CA ALA A 137 -75.19 41.14 -42.80
C ALA A 137 -75.07 42.06 -44.02
N ALA A 138 -73.84 42.48 -44.37
CA ALA A 138 -73.57 43.29 -45.56
C ALA A 138 -73.97 42.56 -46.85
N ARG A 139 -73.65 41.26 -46.95
CA ARG A 139 -74.00 40.42 -48.10
C ARG A 139 -75.51 40.24 -48.24
N LEU A 140 -76.21 39.90 -47.16
CA LEU A 140 -77.67 39.80 -47.15
C LEU A 140 -78.35 41.09 -47.59
N ARG A 141 -77.82 42.25 -47.16
CA ARG A 141 -78.29 43.57 -47.58
C ARG A 141 -78.10 43.79 -49.08
N SER A 142 -76.91 43.48 -49.61
CA SER A 142 -76.62 43.57 -51.05
C SER A 142 -77.56 42.66 -51.86
N ASP A 143 -77.68 41.39 -51.49
CA ASP A 143 -78.52 40.40 -52.17
C ASP A 143 -80.01 40.80 -52.14
N ARG A 144 -80.46 41.47 -51.06
CA ARG A 144 -81.82 42.00 -50.95
C ARG A 144 -82.04 43.17 -51.90
N LEU A 145 -81.11 44.11 -51.96
CA LEU A 145 -81.19 45.28 -52.85
C LEU A 145 -81.10 44.87 -54.33
N GLU A 146 -80.27 43.89 -54.67
CA GLU A 146 -80.18 43.33 -56.02
C GLU A 146 -81.47 42.63 -56.44
N ARG A 147 -82.08 41.85 -55.56
CA ARG A 147 -83.40 41.24 -55.81
C ARG A 147 -84.50 42.29 -56.00
N LEU A 148 -84.50 43.35 -55.18
CA LEU A 148 -85.44 44.46 -55.34
C LEU A 148 -85.25 45.17 -56.68
N ALA A 149 -84.00 45.47 -57.07
CA ALA A 149 -83.68 46.09 -58.36
C ALA A 149 -84.10 45.19 -59.54
N ALA A 150 -83.82 43.88 -59.48
CA ALA A 150 -84.22 42.92 -60.50
C ALA A 150 -85.75 42.76 -60.63
N SER A 151 -86.48 42.98 -59.53
CA SER A 151 -87.95 42.95 -59.52
C SER A 151 -88.60 44.25 -60.02
N GLY A 152 -87.81 45.24 -60.44
CA GLY A 152 -88.30 46.54 -60.92
C GLY A 152 -88.70 47.52 -59.82
N SER A 153 -88.42 47.20 -58.54
CA SER A 153 -88.60 48.15 -57.44
C SER A 153 -87.59 49.30 -57.58
N PRO A 154 -87.96 50.55 -57.24
CA PRO A 154 -87.07 51.70 -57.37
C PRO A 154 -85.95 51.63 -56.31
N VAL A 155 -84.85 50.96 -56.66
CA VAL A 155 -83.59 50.96 -55.90
C VAL A 155 -82.65 51.92 -56.60
N SER A 156 -82.12 52.91 -55.88
CA SER A 156 -81.13 53.81 -56.47
C SER A 156 -79.86 53.05 -56.81
N GLY A 157 -79.29 53.27 -58.00
CA GLY A 157 -77.99 52.71 -58.38
C GLY A 157 -76.88 53.04 -57.37
N SER A 158 -77.00 54.18 -56.68
CA SER A 158 -76.07 54.56 -55.61
C SER A 158 -76.19 53.70 -54.35
N GLU A 159 -77.39 53.22 -54.02
CA GLU A 159 -77.60 52.35 -52.86
C GLU A 159 -77.06 50.94 -53.11
N LEU A 160 -77.26 50.43 -54.32
CA LEU A 160 -76.74 49.13 -54.74
C LEU A 160 -75.21 49.14 -54.82
N ALA A 161 -74.62 50.24 -55.32
CA ALA A 161 -73.17 50.44 -55.30
C ALA A 161 -72.60 50.52 -53.87
N ARG A 162 -73.25 51.26 -52.96
CA ARG A 162 -72.86 51.33 -51.54
C ARG A 162 -72.94 49.97 -50.85
N ALA A 163 -73.97 49.17 -51.13
CA ALA A 163 -74.09 47.84 -50.55
C ALA A 163 -72.99 46.89 -51.04
N ARG A 164 -72.64 46.92 -52.33
CA ARG A 164 -71.51 46.14 -52.88
C ARG A 164 -70.17 46.57 -52.29
N GLU A 165 -69.96 47.86 -52.09
CA GLU A 165 -68.76 48.40 -51.43
C GLU A 165 -68.70 47.99 -49.95
N GLU A 166 -69.82 48.02 -49.25
CA GLU A 166 -69.93 47.55 -47.86
C GLU A 166 -69.56 46.06 -47.77
N VAL A 167 -69.92 45.24 -48.76
CA VAL A 167 -69.48 43.83 -48.87
C VAL A 167 -67.97 43.71 -49.09
N VAL A 168 -67.36 44.51 -49.97
CA VAL A 168 -65.91 44.45 -50.22
C VAL A 168 -65.11 44.94 -49.00
N ARG A 169 -65.55 46.01 -48.34
CA ARG A 169 -64.95 46.54 -47.12
C ARG A 169 -65.05 45.57 -45.95
N THR A 170 -66.21 44.93 -45.76
CA THR A 170 -66.37 43.93 -44.69
C THR A 170 -65.63 42.64 -45.00
N ARG A 171 -65.51 42.24 -46.28
CA ARG A 171 -64.69 41.10 -46.71
C ARG A 171 -63.20 41.32 -46.46
N SER A 172 -62.66 42.46 -46.86
CA SER A 172 -61.27 42.84 -46.56
C SER A 172 -61.04 42.99 -45.05
N GLY A 173 -62.06 43.45 -44.31
CA GLY A 173 -62.09 43.46 -42.85
C GLY A 173 -62.01 42.07 -42.16
N LEU A 174 -62.24 40.96 -42.89
CA LEU A 174 -62.04 39.61 -42.36
C LEU A 174 -60.55 39.20 -42.30
N ALA A 175 -59.71 39.76 -43.18
CA ALA A 175 -58.33 39.32 -43.33
C ALA A 175 -57.53 39.48 -42.02
N ALA A 176 -57.65 40.63 -41.35
CA ALA A 176 -56.91 40.87 -40.11
C ALA A 176 -57.36 39.98 -38.93
N PRO A 177 -58.67 39.80 -38.63
CA PRO A 177 -59.13 38.82 -37.65
C PRO A 177 -58.77 37.37 -37.97
N THR A 178 -58.81 36.97 -39.25
CA THR A 178 -58.39 35.62 -39.67
C THR A 178 -56.91 35.41 -39.40
N VAL A 179 -56.04 36.34 -39.82
CA VAL A 179 -54.60 36.27 -39.54
C VAL A 179 -54.32 36.38 -38.04
N ALA A 180 -55.07 37.19 -37.29
CA ALA A 180 -54.93 37.27 -35.83
C ALA A 180 -55.29 35.94 -35.14
N LEU A 181 -56.34 35.25 -35.58
CA LEU A 181 -56.68 33.92 -35.09
C LEU A 181 -55.65 32.88 -35.49
N GLU A 182 -55.17 32.91 -36.73
CA GLU A 182 -54.09 32.03 -37.18
C GLU A 182 -52.82 32.26 -36.37
N LEU A 183 -52.44 33.51 -36.07
CA LEU A 183 -51.29 33.83 -35.23
C LEU A 183 -51.48 33.47 -33.76
N ALA A 184 -52.70 33.63 -33.21
CA ALA A 184 -53.04 33.21 -31.86
C ALA A 184 -53.02 31.67 -31.72
N ARG A 185 -53.39 30.94 -32.80
CA ARG A 185 -53.29 29.48 -32.88
C ARG A 185 -51.89 28.99 -33.24
N LEU A 186 -51.10 29.82 -33.91
CA LEU A 186 -49.68 29.57 -34.13
C LEU A 186 -48.96 29.64 -32.77
N PRO A 187 -47.86 28.89 -32.60
CA PRO A 187 -47.12 28.85 -31.35
C PRO A 187 -46.35 30.15 -31.06
N ALA A 188 -46.81 31.32 -31.51
CA ALA A 188 -46.20 32.62 -31.18
C ALA A 188 -46.46 32.98 -29.71
N ALA A 189 -47.64 32.65 -29.18
CA ALA A 189 -47.91 32.60 -27.73
C ALA A 189 -47.11 31.44 -27.07
N GLY A 190 -47.01 30.34 -27.82
CA GLY A 190 -46.06 29.25 -27.62
C GLY A 190 -44.58 29.66 -27.59
N SER A 191 -44.18 30.87 -28.01
CA SER A 191 -42.77 31.31 -27.94
C SER A 191 -42.41 31.71 -26.52
N THR A 192 -43.34 32.32 -25.76
CA THR A 192 -43.18 32.58 -24.33
C THR A 192 -43.17 31.26 -23.57
N VAL A 193 -44.12 30.37 -23.85
CA VAL A 193 -44.17 29.01 -23.30
C VAL A 193 -42.88 28.26 -23.61
N ARG A 194 -42.39 28.28 -24.85
CA ARG A 194 -41.15 27.61 -25.27
C ARG A 194 -39.92 28.25 -24.65
N ARG A 195 -39.85 29.58 -24.52
CA ARG A 195 -38.77 30.27 -23.77
C ARG A 195 -38.74 29.84 -22.32
N LEU A 196 -39.90 29.77 -21.66
CA LEU A 196 -40.04 29.29 -20.29
C LEU A 196 -39.67 27.80 -20.17
N GLN A 197 -40.06 26.95 -21.12
CA GLN A 197 -39.64 25.54 -21.18
C GLN A 197 -38.11 25.41 -21.34
N LEU A 198 -37.49 26.21 -22.21
CA LEU A 198 -36.03 26.21 -22.41
C LEU A 198 -35.30 26.76 -21.18
N ALA A 199 -35.88 27.74 -20.48
CA ALA A 199 -35.35 28.22 -19.20
C ALA A 199 -35.48 27.17 -18.08
N LEU A 200 -36.58 26.42 -18.04
CA LEU A 200 -36.76 25.29 -17.13
C LEU A 200 -35.72 24.19 -17.41
N ALA A 201 -35.53 23.82 -18.68
CA ALA A 201 -34.55 22.83 -19.10
C ALA A 201 -33.11 23.24 -18.76
N ASP A 202 -32.76 24.54 -18.87
CA ASP A 202 -31.45 25.06 -18.46
C ASP A 202 -31.26 24.96 -16.95
N LEU A 203 -32.29 25.31 -16.16
CA LEU A 203 -32.25 25.15 -14.70
C LEU A 203 -32.14 23.67 -14.29
N ASP A 204 -32.87 22.77 -14.95
CA ASP A 204 -32.79 21.32 -14.72
C ASP A 204 -31.40 20.78 -15.08
N ALA A 205 -30.79 21.25 -16.18
CA ALA A 205 -29.43 20.88 -16.55
C ALA A 205 -28.37 21.38 -15.55
N GLN A 206 -28.58 22.56 -14.95
CA GLN A 206 -27.68 23.09 -13.91
C GLN A 206 -27.83 22.36 -12.57
N LEU A 207 -29.07 22.04 -12.18
CA LEU A 207 -29.35 21.27 -10.97
C LEU A 207 -28.85 19.82 -11.09
N GLY A 208 -28.85 19.27 -12.30
CA GLY A 208 -28.52 17.88 -12.58
C GLY A 208 -29.78 17.02 -12.67
N SER A 209 -29.81 16.09 -13.64
CA SER A 209 -30.94 15.18 -13.83
C SER A 209 -30.98 14.05 -12.79
N SER A 210 -29.84 13.81 -12.13
CA SER A 210 -29.64 12.78 -11.13
C SER A 210 -28.70 13.26 -10.05
N GLU A 211 -28.65 12.53 -8.95
CA GLU A 211 -27.71 12.75 -7.84
C GLU A 211 -26.22 12.68 -8.24
N THR A 212 -25.91 12.13 -9.41
CA THR A 212 -24.54 12.00 -9.94
C THR A 212 -24.18 13.07 -10.96
N GLU A 213 -25.05 14.06 -11.19
CA GLU A 213 -24.81 15.13 -12.15
C GLU A 213 -25.06 16.53 -11.54
N GLY A 214 -24.54 17.56 -12.21
CA GLY A 214 -24.80 18.97 -11.87
C GLY A 214 -24.27 19.40 -10.50
N LEU A 215 -24.91 20.41 -9.91
CA LEU A 215 -24.54 20.97 -8.60
C LEU A 215 -24.72 19.98 -7.44
N ALA A 216 -25.61 18.99 -7.58
CA ALA A 216 -25.79 17.94 -6.57
C ALA A 216 -24.55 17.03 -6.46
N ALA A 217 -23.93 16.68 -7.60
CA ALA A 217 -22.67 15.94 -7.63
C ALA A 217 -21.52 16.75 -7.03
N GLU A 218 -21.40 18.04 -7.38
CA GLU A 218 -20.40 18.94 -6.80
C GLU A 218 -20.52 19.03 -5.27
N LEU A 219 -21.76 19.11 -4.75
CA LEU A 219 -22.04 19.11 -3.31
C LEU A 219 -21.55 17.82 -2.64
N ARG A 220 -21.89 16.66 -3.21
CA ARG A 220 -21.45 15.36 -2.70
C ARG A 220 -19.92 15.24 -2.70
N THR A 221 -19.27 15.66 -3.78
CA THR A 221 -17.81 15.67 -3.87
C THR A 221 -17.19 16.61 -2.82
N ALA A 222 -17.79 17.78 -2.57
CA ALA A 222 -17.36 18.69 -1.52
C ALA A 222 -17.54 18.09 -0.11
N GLU A 223 -18.67 17.43 0.16
CA GLU A 223 -18.94 16.72 1.42
C GLU A 223 -17.95 15.58 1.66
N GLU A 224 -17.64 14.78 0.64
CA GLU A 224 -16.70 13.67 0.75
C GLU A 224 -15.25 14.16 0.95
N ARG A 225 -14.85 15.26 0.27
CA ARG A 225 -13.58 15.95 0.54
C ARG A 225 -13.49 16.45 1.98
N ARG A 226 -14.58 16.99 2.53
CA ARG A 226 -14.64 17.41 3.94
C ARG A 226 -14.55 16.21 4.88
N ARG A 227 -15.26 15.12 4.59
CA ARG A 227 -15.17 13.86 5.36
C ARG A 227 -13.75 13.30 5.38
N ARG A 228 -13.01 13.35 4.26
CA ARG A 228 -11.57 13.00 4.22
C ARG A 228 -10.74 13.88 5.14
N ARG A 229 -10.90 15.21 5.10
CA ARG A 229 -10.16 16.14 5.97
C ARG A 229 -10.44 15.90 7.46
N LEU A 230 -11.63 15.40 7.79
CA LEU A 230 -11.97 14.94 9.13
C LEU A 230 -11.33 13.58 9.45
N SER A 231 -11.26 12.64 8.50
CA SER A 231 -10.68 11.31 8.72
C SER A 231 -9.15 11.25 8.64
N ASP A 232 -8.46 12.23 8.03
CA ASP A 232 -7.00 12.25 7.85
C ASP A 232 -6.22 12.53 9.15
N ASP A 233 -6.83 12.23 10.30
CA ASP A 233 -6.23 12.32 11.63
C ASP A 233 -5.00 11.41 11.79
N GLY A 234 -4.90 10.33 11.01
CA GLY A 234 -3.89 9.29 11.18
C GLY A 234 -2.44 9.79 11.10
N SER A 235 -2.13 10.73 10.20
CA SER A 235 -0.76 11.26 10.07
C SER A 235 -0.36 12.14 11.26
N ASN A 236 -1.30 12.95 11.77
CA ASN A 236 -1.05 13.76 12.97
C ASN A 236 -1.03 12.92 14.23
N ASP A 237 -1.76 11.81 14.25
CA ASP A 237 -1.82 10.92 15.40
C ASP A 237 -0.46 10.28 15.71
N HIS A 238 0.33 9.93 14.70
CA HIS A 238 1.70 9.45 14.91
C HIS A 238 2.62 10.54 15.48
N ARG A 239 2.63 11.75 14.91
CA ARG A 239 3.40 12.88 15.46
C ARG A 239 2.97 13.21 16.88
N ARG A 240 1.67 13.14 17.19
CA ARG A 240 1.13 13.32 18.54
C ARG A 240 1.59 12.24 19.49
N ARG A 241 1.58 10.96 19.08
CA ARG A 241 2.12 9.85 19.87
C ARG A 241 3.62 10.02 20.15
N ASP A 242 4.41 10.39 19.14
CA ASP A 242 5.84 10.65 19.29
C ASP A 242 6.13 11.88 20.15
N PHE A 243 5.28 12.91 20.05
CA PHE A 243 5.31 14.07 20.93
C PHE A 243 5.00 13.68 22.37
N ILE A 244 4.00 12.83 22.62
CA ILE A 244 3.67 12.30 23.96
C ILE A 244 4.85 11.49 24.53
N LYS A 245 5.42 10.58 23.73
CA LYS A 245 6.62 9.80 24.14
C LYS A 245 7.80 10.71 24.48
N ARG A 246 8.05 11.74 23.67
CA ARG A 246 9.10 12.73 23.93
C ARG A 246 8.84 13.58 25.15
N LYS A 247 7.60 13.99 25.37
CA LYS A 247 7.21 14.71 26.58
C LYS A 247 7.40 13.84 27.82
N ALA A 248 7.07 12.55 27.74
CA ALA A 248 7.34 11.60 28.82
C ALA A 248 8.85 11.39 29.06
N LEU A 249 9.65 11.27 27.98
CA LEU A 249 11.11 11.20 28.09
C LEU A 249 11.72 12.51 28.62
N LEU A 250 11.12 13.66 28.33
CA LEU A 250 11.56 14.94 28.87
C LEU A 250 11.28 15.07 30.37
N SER A 251 10.21 14.42 30.89
CA SER A 251 9.94 14.37 32.33
C SER A 251 10.86 13.44 33.11
N ASP A 252 11.40 12.40 32.46
CA ASP A 252 12.45 11.53 33.00
C ASP A 252 13.50 11.26 31.92
N PRO A 253 14.50 12.16 31.75
CA PRO A 253 15.49 12.10 30.68
C PRO A 253 16.60 11.09 31.00
N THR A 254 16.31 10.05 31.78
CA THR A 254 17.28 9.05 32.19
C THR A 254 16.78 7.64 31.90
N LEU A 255 17.65 6.82 31.32
CA LEU A 255 17.46 5.39 31.20
C LEU A 255 18.06 4.74 32.45
N ARG A 256 17.23 4.09 33.27
CA ARG A 256 17.66 3.49 34.54
C ARG A 256 17.72 1.97 34.46
N ALA A 257 18.67 1.39 35.18
CA ALA A 257 18.78 -0.05 35.32
C ALA A 257 17.56 -0.59 36.08
N THR A 258 16.94 -1.66 35.57
CA THR A 258 15.87 -2.38 36.29
C THR A 258 16.41 -3.59 37.06
N VAL A 259 17.64 -4.00 36.77
CA VAL A 259 18.33 -5.15 37.37
C VAL A 259 19.73 -4.75 37.83
N ALA A 260 20.25 -5.44 38.84
CA ALA A 260 21.65 -5.30 39.24
C ALA A 260 22.57 -6.07 38.28
N GLY A 261 23.74 -5.53 37.96
CA GLY A 261 24.70 -6.23 37.11
C GLY A 261 25.90 -5.40 36.69
N THR A 262 26.64 -5.93 35.73
CA THR A 262 27.75 -5.22 35.07
C THR A 262 27.27 -4.67 33.74
N VAL A 263 27.58 -3.41 33.46
CA VAL A 263 27.20 -2.78 32.19
C VAL A 263 28.11 -3.27 31.07
N LEU A 264 27.50 -3.61 29.93
CA LEU A 264 28.14 -3.81 28.64
C LEU A 264 27.54 -2.85 27.62
N LEU A 265 28.37 -1.97 27.05
CA LEU A 265 27.94 -1.11 25.96
C LEU A 265 27.82 -1.91 24.65
N ARG A 266 26.76 -1.65 23.87
CA ARG A 266 26.51 -2.37 22.60
C ARG A 266 27.67 -2.29 21.62
N ASP A 267 28.25 -1.10 21.49
CA ASP A 267 29.34 -0.81 20.59
C ASP A 267 30.17 0.38 21.12
N GLU A 268 31.33 0.61 20.51
CA GLU A 268 32.16 1.80 20.77
C GLU A 268 31.44 3.13 20.43
N TRP A 269 30.25 3.04 19.83
CA TRP A 269 29.43 4.15 19.40
C TRP A 269 28.37 4.49 20.45
N THR A 270 28.18 3.71 21.51
CA THR A 270 27.40 4.14 22.68
C THR A 270 28.23 5.09 23.53
N ARG A 271 28.42 6.33 23.05
CA ARG A 271 29.20 7.39 23.70
C ARG A 271 28.42 8.70 23.77
N VAL A 272 28.85 9.61 24.65
CA VAL A 272 28.25 10.96 24.76
C VAL A 272 28.20 11.65 23.39
N GLY A 273 27.05 12.23 23.06
CA GLY A 273 26.76 12.88 21.77
C GLY A 273 26.20 11.95 20.69
N ASN A 274 26.41 10.63 20.80
CA ASN A 274 25.84 9.68 19.84
C ASN A 274 24.35 9.45 20.10
N ARG A 275 23.68 8.87 19.11
CA ARG A 275 22.23 8.72 19.03
C ARG A 275 21.86 7.30 18.69
N THR A 276 20.77 6.79 19.25
CA THR A 276 20.26 5.44 18.95
C THR A 276 18.78 5.47 18.57
N ALA A 277 18.35 4.48 17.81
CA ALA A 277 16.94 4.34 17.45
C ALA A 277 16.12 3.86 18.66
N SER A 278 14.84 4.21 18.68
CA SER A 278 13.89 3.76 19.71
C SER A 278 13.84 2.24 19.77
N GLY A 279 13.82 1.68 20.97
CA GLY A 279 13.70 0.24 21.21
C GLY A 279 14.97 -0.57 20.90
N VAL A 280 15.97 0.03 20.26
CA VAL A 280 17.28 -0.61 20.05
C VAL A 280 18.07 -0.53 21.35
N ALA A 281 18.36 -1.69 21.95
CA ALA A 281 19.20 -1.74 23.15
C ALA A 281 20.56 -1.12 22.83
N CYS A 282 20.98 -0.12 23.61
CA CYS A 282 22.28 0.54 23.50
C CYS A 282 23.21 0.21 24.67
N VAL A 283 22.61 -0.19 25.80
CA VAL A 283 23.29 -0.66 27.00
C VAL A 283 22.70 -2.01 27.37
N PHE A 284 23.55 -2.99 27.65
CA PHE A 284 23.15 -4.27 28.22
C PHE A 284 23.58 -4.31 29.67
N VAL A 285 22.70 -4.76 30.57
CA VAL A 285 23.10 -5.09 31.94
C VAL A 285 23.20 -6.60 32.05
N LEU A 286 24.41 -7.05 32.37
CA LEU A 286 24.77 -8.44 32.55
C LEU A 286 24.54 -8.77 34.01
N SER A 287 23.39 -9.37 34.31
CA SER A 287 23.03 -9.81 35.66
C SER A 287 23.91 -10.99 36.10
N ARG A 288 23.92 -11.28 37.39
CA ARG A 288 24.67 -12.45 37.88
C ARG A 288 23.98 -13.76 37.52
N ASP A 289 22.65 -13.76 37.47
CA ASP A 289 21.84 -14.96 37.25
C ASP A 289 21.98 -15.51 35.82
N GLY A 290 22.39 -14.68 34.86
CA GLY A 290 22.60 -15.09 33.47
C GLY A 290 24.04 -15.46 33.12
N LEU A 291 24.96 -15.43 34.09
CA LEU A 291 26.38 -15.71 33.85
C LEU A 291 26.62 -17.23 33.77
N ALA A 292 27.22 -17.66 32.68
CA ALA A 292 27.62 -19.05 32.46
C ALA A 292 29.11 -19.11 32.07
N ALA A 293 29.70 -20.31 32.16
CA ALA A 293 31.01 -20.56 31.60
C ALA A 293 30.90 -21.41 30.34
N GLN A 294 31.58 -21.01 29.28
CA GLN A 294 31.74 -21.78 28.06
C GLN A 294 33.06 -22.53 28.12
N VAL A 295 32.98 -23.85 28.26
CA VAL A 295 34.12 -24.74 28.24
C VAL A 295 34.34 -25.24 26.82
N ARG A 296 35.55 -25.07 26.28
CA ARG A 296 35.91 -25.63 24.97
C ARG A 296 36.32 -27.08 25.15
N VAL A 297 35.45 -28.00 24.76
CA VAL A 297 35.67 -29.45 24.86
C VAL A 297 36.25 -29.98 23.55
N PRO A 298 37.50 -30.46 23.51
CA PRO A 298 38.08 -31.05 22.30
C PRO A 298 37.21 -32.18 21.73
N GLU A 299 37.16 -32.31 20.41
CA GLU A 299 36.36 -33.33 19.71
C GLU A 299 36.54 -34.74 20.28
N ARG A 300 37.78 -35.13 20.61
CA ARG A 300 38.09 -36.44 21.20
C ARG A 300 37.47 -36.70 22.58
N LEU A 301 37.12 -35.65 23.33
CA LEU A 301 36.54 -35.73 24.67
C LEU A 301 35.02 -35.53 24.67
N ARG A 302 34.43 -35.04 23.57
CA ARG A 302 33.03 -34.65 23.48
C ARG A 302 32.04 -35.70 23.99
N ALA A 303 32.28 -36.96 23.65
CA ALA A 303 31.40 -38.07 23.97
C ALA A 303 31.45 -38.51 25.44
N LEU A 304 32.46 -38.06 26.19
CA LEU A 304 32.61 -38.34 27.61
C LEU A 304 31.96 -37.26 28.48
N VAL A 305 31.55 -36.15 27.86
CA VAL A 305 30.92 -35.02 28.54
C VAL A 305 29.42 -35.12 28.35
N THR A 306 28.70 -35.31 29.45
CA THR A 306 27.25 -35.36 29.50
C THR A 306 26.68 -34.03 29.99
N PRO A 307 25.44 -33.67 29.60
CA PRO A 307 24.65 -32.71 30.37
C PRO A 307 24.59 -33.20 31.82
N SER A 308 24.75 -32.29 32.78
CA SER A 308 24.96 -32.50 34.23
C SER A 308 26.38 -32.85 34.70
N ALA A 309 27.37 -32.99 33.79
CA ALA A 309 28.76 -33.19 34.20
C ALA A 309 29.24 -32.06 35.12
N ARG A 310 29.86 -32.42 36.25
CA ARG A 310 30.34 -31.45 37.24
C ARG A 310 31.57 -30.71 36.74
N VAL A 311 31.60 -29.41 36.96
CA VAL A 311 32.69 -28.54 36.53
C VAL A 311 33.21 -27.77 37.73
N THR A 312 34.52 -27.61 37.81
CA THR A 312 35.19 -26.73 38.77
C THR A 312 36.07 -25.76 38.02
N LEU A 313 35.77 -24.47 38.12
CA LEU A 313 36.46 -23.40 37.42
C LEU A 313 37.39 -22.66 38.39
N PHE A 314 38.57 -22.32 37.91
CA PHE A 314 39.63 -21.64 38.64
C PHE A 314 39.87 -20.31 37.94
N PRO A 315 39.27 -19.21 38.42
CA PRO A 315 39.51 -17.91 37.84
C PRO A 315 40.98 -17.51 38.06
N PRO A 316 41.55 -16.68 37.17
CA PRO A 316 42.95 -16.25 37.25
C PRO A 316 43.23 -15.29 38.43
N ILE A 317 42.24 -15.02 39.28
CA ILE A 317 42.37 -14.16 40.45
C ILE A 317 43.01 -14.98 41.58
N ALA A 318 44.23 -14.61 42.00
CA ALA A 318 45.13 -15.42 42.84
C ALA A 318 44.57 -15.89 44.20
N GLU A 319 43.46 -15.33 44.68
CA GLU A 319 42.83 -15.67 45.97
C GLU A 319 41.37 -16.14 45.84
N ALA A 320 40.88 -16.37 44.62
CA ALA A 320 39.48 -16.74 44.42
C ALA A 320 39.23 -18.23 44.71
N SER A 321 38.18 -18.51 45.49
CA SER A 321 37.68 -19.87 45.71
C SER A 321 37.26 -20.51 44.37
N PRO A 322 37.48 -21.83 44.19
CA PRO A 322 37.03 -22.53 43.00
C PRO A 322 35.50 -22.43 42.86
N ILE A 323 35.05 -22.18 41.64
CA ILE A 323 33.62 -22.04 41.31
C ILE A 323 33.12 -23.39 40.82
N THR A 324 32.08 -23.93 41.44
CA THR A 324 31.45 -25.15 40.97
C THR A 324 30.28 -24.84 40.02
N GLY A 325 30.04 -25.75 39.08
CA GLY A 325 28.91 -25.68 38.17
C GLY A 325 28.63 -27.02 37.51
N GLN A 326 27.64 -27.03 36.62
CA GLN A 326 27.22 -28.21 35.87
C GLN A 326 27.05 -27.86 34.40
N VAL A 327 27.48 -28.76 33.51
CA VAL A 327 27.23 -28.64 32.06
C VAL A 327 25.72 -28.67 31.81
N GLU A 328 25.16 -27.61 31.25
CA GLU A 328 23.74 -27.50 30.95
C GLU A 328 23.45 -27.95 29.51
N THR A 329 24.23 -27.42 28.57
CA THR A 329 24.12 -27.73 27.14
C THR A 329 25.49 -27.88 26.51
N ILE A 330 25.56 -28.63 25.41
CA ILE A 330 26.79 -28.78 24.62
C ILE A 330 26.40 -28.54 23.17
N SER A 331 27.14 -27.69 22.46
CA SER A 331 26.88 -27.37 21.06
C SER A 331 26.78 -28.65 20.22
N ALA A 332 25.82 -28.70 19.29
CA ALA A 332 25.72 -29.80 18.36
C ALA A 332 26.89 -29.71 17.36
N SER A 333 27.16 -28.54 16.78
CA SER A 333 28.24 -28.40 15.81
C SER A 333 29.58 -28.01 16.48
N PRO A 334 30.75 -28.56 16.08
CA PRO A 334 32.05 -28.18 16.63
C PRO A 334 32.55 -26.87 16.04
N ASP A 335 32.97 -25.93 16.88
CA ASP A 335 33.69 -24.73 16.48
C ASP A 335 35.17 -25.02 16.15
N GLU A 336 35.83 -24.10 15.45
CA GLU A 336 37.28 -24.14 15.25
C GLU A 336 37.96 -23.20 16.26
N ASP A 337 38.80 -23.76 17.13
CA ASP A 337 39.61 -22.94 18.04
C ASP A 337 40.76 -22.25 17.27
N ARG A 338 41.52 -21.38 17.94
CA ARG A 338 42.63 -20.60 17.37
C ARG A 338 43.68 -21.43 16.64
N GLU A 339 43.79 -22.71 16.97
CA GLU A 339 44.73 -23.66 16.36
C GLU A 339 44.07 -24.54 15.29
N ALA A 340 42.91 -24.13 14.75
CA ALA A 340 42.08 -24.88 13.81
C ALA A 340 41.67 -26.28 14.31
N ARG A 341 41.71 -26.50 15.63
CA ARG A 341 41.23 -27.73 16.27
C ARG A 341 39.73 -27.64 16.47
N ARG A 342 39.03 -28.75 16.23
CA ARG A 342 37.59 -28.84 16.45
C ARG A 342 37.29 -28.97 17.94
N VAL A 343 36.49 -28.04 18.44
CA VAL A 343 36.06 -27.96 19.84
C VAL A 343 34.55 -27.82 19.92
N PHE A 344 33.92 -28.45 20.91
CA PHE A 344 32.52 -28.29 21.22
C PHE A 344 32.38 -27.33 22.37
N VAL A 345 31.49 -26.36 22.24
CA VAL A 345 31.27 -25.39 23.30
C VAL A 345 30.25 -25.97 24.26
N ALA A 346 30.68 -26.28 25.49
CA ALA A 346 29.80 -26.71 26.57
C ALA A 346 29.47 -25.51 27.45
N THR A 347 28.18 -25.18 27.56
CA THR A 347 27.68 -24.12 28.43
C THR A 347 27.46 -24.69 29.83
N VAL A 348 28.11 -24.11 30.82
CA VAL A 348 28.12 -24.53 32.22
C VAL A 348 27.34 -23.52 33.04
N ARG A 349 26.29 -23.99 33.70
CA ARG A 349 25.55 -23.22 34.70
C ARG A 349 26.33 -23.24 36.02
N LEU A 350 26.60 -22.05 36.55
CA LEU A 350 27.38 -21.89 37.78
C LEU A 350 26.47 -22.05 39.01
N ASP A 351 26.93 -22.77 40.03
CA ASP A 351 26.16 -22.97 41.27
C ASP A 351 26.14 -21.70 42.13
N SER A 352 27.24 -20.94 42.08
CA SER A 352 27.38 -19.63 42.72
C SER A 352 28.27 -18.74 41.85
N VAL A 353 27.92 -17.46 41.72
CA VAL A 353 28.65 -16.50 40.89
C VAL A 353 29.38 -15.50 41.79
N PRO A 354 30.72 -15.57 41.89
CA PRO A 354 31.49 -14.60 42.65
C PRO A 354 31.28 -13.18 42.11
N PRO A 355 31.33 -12.15 42.98
CA PRO A 355 31.06 -10.77 42.59
C PRO A 355 32.05 -10.22 41.55
N ASP A 356 33.27 -10.76 41.51
CA ASP A 356 34.35 -10.31 40.65
C ASP A 356 34.39 -11.00 39.29
N LEU A 357 33.52 -12.00 39.07
CA LEU A 357 33.47 -12.74 37.82
C LEU A 357 32.75 -11.91 36.74
N ARG A 358 33.48 -11.59 35.66
CA ARG A 358 32.96 -10.79 34.53
C ARG A 358 32.87 -11.65 33.27
N PRO A 359 31.95 -11.34 32.34
CA PRO A 359 31.92 -11.95 31.00
C PRO A 359 33.23 -11.71 30.23
N GLY A 360 33.64 -12.71 29.45
CA GLY A 360 34.90 -12.71 28.70
C GLY A 360 36.15 -13.07 29.51
N MET A 361 36.02 -13.39 30.80
CA MET A 361 37.14 -13.86 31.62
C MET A 361 37.48 -15.30 31.25
N SER A 362 38.73 -15.52 30.86
CA SER A 362 39.28 -16.87 30.71
C SER A 362 39.63 -17.46 32.07
N MET A 363 39.34 -18.74 32.25
CA MET A 363 39.52 -19.49 33.49
C MET A 363 40.05 -20.88 33.17
N ALA A 364 40.87 -21.42 34.07
CA ALA A 364 41.19 -22.84 34.00
C ALA A 364 39.98 -23.65 34.49
N CYS A 365 39.62 -24.69 33.76
CA CYS A 365 38.47 -25.53 34.03
C CYS A 365 38.93 -26.95 34.36
N ARG A 366 38.36 -27.55 35.40
CA ARG A 366 38.42 -28.99 35.64
C ARG A 366 37.03 -29.57 35.41
N LEU A 367 36.89 -30.37 34.38
CA LEU A 367 35.66 -31.06 34.02
C LEU A 367 35.70 -32.48 34.57
N ALA A 368 34.75 -32.82 35.45
CA ALA A 368 34.56 -34.19 35.91
C ALA A 368 33.97 -35.01 34.77
N VAL A 369 34.64 -36.11 34.43
CA VAL A 369 34.19 -37.03 33.39
C VAL A 369 33.72 -38.32 34.04
N GLU A 370 32.47 -38.68 33.77
CA GLU A 370 31.92 -39.95 34.20
C GLU A 370 32.38 -41.05 33.26
N LEU A 371 33.25 -41.91 33.77
CA LEU A 371 33.75 -43.07 33.05
C LEU A 371 32.92 -44.28 33.48
N SER A 372 32.27 -44.94 32.52
CA SER A 372 31.61 -46.21 32.76
C SER A 372 32.65 -47.33 32.92
N GLY A 373 32.63 -48.04 34.05
CA GLY A 373 33.53 -49.17 34.33
C GLY A 373 34.56 -48.90 35.43
N ARG A 374 35.61 -49.73 35.51
CA ARG A 374 36.78 -49.55 36.40
C ARG A 374 37.99 -49.13 35.57
N PRO A 375 38.05 -47.87 35.10
CA PRO A 375 39.16 -47.41 34.26
C PRO A 375 40.48 -47.42 35.03
N THR A 376 41.55 -47.67 34.29
CA THR A 376 42.91 -47.74 34.83
C THR A 376 43.79 -46.71 34.12
N LEU A 377 44.60 -45.99 34.90
CA LEU A 377 45.54 -44.98 34.42
C LEU A 377 46.92 -45.61 34.23
N VAL A 378 47.51 -45.31 33.07
CA VAL A 378 48.90 -45.63 32.75
C VAL A 378 49.52 -44.39 32.14
N PRO A 379 50.79 -44.04 32.42
CA PRO A 379 51.37 -42.86 31.79
C PRO A 379 51.38 -42.98 30.27
N SER A 380 51.11 -41.90 29.58
CA SER A 380 50.97 -41.85 28.12
C SER A 380 52.19 -42.41 27.41
N TYR A 381 53.40 -42.21 27.93
CA TYR A 381 54.64 -42.76 27.37
C TYR A 381 54.74 -44.30 27.41
N CYS A 382 53.90 -44.98 28.19
CA CYS A 382 53.80 -46.44 28.15
C CYS A 382 52.93 -46.93 26.97
N VAL A 383 52.23 -46.02 26.31
CA VAL A 383 51.39 -46.27 25.13
C VAL A 383 52.08 -45.61 23.94
N PRO A 384 52.89 -46.37 23.17
CA PRO A 384 53.78 -45.80 22.16
C PRO A 384 53.03 -45.08 21.03
N ASP A 385 51.80 -45.52 20.75
CA ASP A 385 50.90 -44.91 19.78
C ASP A 385 49.52 -44.71 20.42
N PRO A 386 49.11 -43.47 20.73
CA PRO A 386 47.78 -43.18 21.28
C PRO A 386 46.62 -43.54 20.34
N ASP A 387 46.85 -43.59 19.03
CA ASP A 387 45.84 -43.93 18.03
C ASP A 387 45.65 -45.46 17.90
N GLN A 388 46.69 -46.22 18.26
CA GLN A 388 46.65 -47.67 18.46
C GLN A 388 47.12 -48.06 19.86
N PRO A 389 46.31 -47.77 20.89
CA PRO A 389 46.81 -47.86 22.24
C PRO A 389 47.04 -49.31 22.64
N GLU A 390 48.30 -49.73 22.63
CA GLU A 390 48.76 -51.03 23.10
C GLU A 390 49.79 -50.84 24.22
N VAL A 391 49.73 -51.72 25.21
CA VAL A 391 50.72 -51.79 26.29
C VAL A 391 51.37 -53.16 26.35
N ALA A 392 52.66 -53.20 26.62
CA ALA A 392 53.36 -54.43 26.96
C ALA A 392 53.27 -54.66 28.47
N LEU A 393 52.75 -55.80 28.90
CA LEU A 393 52.75 -56.20 30.31
C LEU A 393 54.14 -56.69 30.75
N ALA A 394 54.34 -56.83 32.06
CA ALA A 394 55.62 -57.27 32.62
C ALA A 394 56.02 -58.70 32.22
N ASP A 395 55.05 -59.54 31.84
CA ASP A 395 55.25 -60.88 31.29
C ASP A 395 55.63 -60.88 29.79
N GLY A 396 55.66 -59.70 29.16
CA GLY A 396 55.96 -59.53 27.74
C GLY A 396 54.73 -59.62 26.82
N ALA A 397 53.54 -59.94 27.35
CA ALA A 397 52.32 -59.96 26.55
C ALA A 397 51.93 -58.53 26.13
N ARG A 398 51.54 -58.36 24.86
CA ARG A 398 50.97 -57.09 24.38
C ARG A 398 49.46 -57.13 24.51
N ARG A 399 48.88 -56.04 24.99
CA ARG A 399 47.44 -55.93 25.16
C ARG A 399 46.95 -54.61 24.59
N ARG A 400 45.94 -54.69 23.73
CA ARG A 400 45.23 -53.53 23.22
C ARG A 400 44.35 -52.95 24.33
N LEU A 401 44.43 -51.63 24.47
CA LEU A 401 43.60 -50.86 25.37
C LEU A 401 42.47 -50.23 24.56
N ASP A 402 41.31 -50.06 25.19
CA ASP A 402 40.36 -49.05 24.74
C ASP A 402 40.47 -47.88 25.70
N GLY A 403 40.75 -46.69 25.18
CA GLY A 403 41.03 -45.54 26.02
C GLY A 403 41.40 -44.31 25.22
N PHE A 404 41.77 -43.26 25.93
CA PHE A 404 42.19 -41.99 25.34
C PHE A 404 43.25 -41.33 26.22
N GLN A 405 44.09 -40.51 25.59
CA GLN A 405 45.12 -39.77 26.31
C GLN A 405 44.56 -38.46 26.90
N VAL A 406 44.86 -38.22 28.17
CA VAL A 406 44.58 -36.98 28.91
C VAL A 406 45.88 -36.51 29.56
N GLY A 407 46.51 -35.48 28.98
CA GLY A 407 47.82 -35.00 29.42
C GLY A 407 48.88 -36.10 29.35
N ASP A 408 49.59 -36.32 30.46
CA ASP A 408 50.65 -37.33 30.60
C ASP A 408 50.13 -38.73 30.94
N TRP A 409 48.81 -38.92 30.92
CA TRP A 409 48.17 -40.18 31.27
C TRP A 409 47.32 -40.68 30.11
N PHE A 410 47.34 -42.00 29.92
CA PHE A 410 46.39 -42.73 29.10
C PHE A 410 45.35 -43.37 30.01
N VAL A 411 44.08 -43.06 29.74
CA VAL A 411 42.93 -43.57 30.48
C VAL A 411 42.43 -44.82 29.78
N ALA A 412 42.81 -46.00 30.29
CA ALA A 412 42.32 -47.27 29.77
C ALA A 412 40.92 -47.56 30.36
N LEU A 413 39.89 -47.45 29.53
CA LEU A 413 38.52 -47.83 29.85
C LEU A 413 38.36 -49.36 29.92
N SER A 414 39.11 -50.07 29.07
CA SER A 414 39.12 -51.52 28.99
C SER A 414 40.52 -52.04 28.67
N GLY A 415 40.74 -53.34 28.85
CA GLY A 415 42.00 -53.99 28.50
C GLY A 415 43.09 -53.90 29.56
N LEU A 416 42.91 -53.18 30.67
CA LEU A 416 43.92 -53.16 31.74
C LEU A 416 43.27 -53.08 33.12
N ALA A 417 43.70 -53.96 34.02
CA ALA A 417 43.24 -53.97 35.40
C ALA A 417 44.21 -53.18 36.30
N ALA A 418 43.67 -52.52 37.32
CA ALA A 418 44.45 -51.84 38.33
C ALA A 418 45.44 -52.82 39.02
N GLY A 419 46.69 -52.40 39.17
CA GLY A 419 47.78 -53.21 39.73
C GLY A 419 48.59 -54.01 38.70
N GLU A 420 48.12 -54.17 37.47
CA GLU A 420 48.91 -54.81 36.40
C GLU A 420 50.15 -53.98 36.07
N ARG A 421 51.31 -54.63 35.96
CA ARG A 421 52.59 -53.95 35.67
C ARG A 421 52.78 -53.85 34.16
N VAL A 422 52.84 -52.62 33.66
CA VAL A 422 53.14 -52.27 32.27
C VAL A 422 54.64 -51.97 32.11
N ARG A 423 55.25 -52.49 31.06
CA ARG A 423 56.64 -52.27 30.65
C ARG A 423 56.71 -51.01 29.78
N ILE A 424 57.71 -50.17 30.01
CA ILE A 424 57.99 -49.01 29.15
C ILE A 424 58.55 -49.55 27.82
N PRO A 425 57.95 -49.22 26.67
CA PRO A 425 58.35 -49.77 25.38
C PRO A 425 59.73 -49.23 24.95
N GLU A 426 60.64 -50.14 24.58
CA GLU A 426 61.89 -49.80 23.86
C GLU A 426 61.61 -49.85 22.37
N GLY A 427 61.70 -48.70 21.69
CA GLY A 427 61.49 -48.58 20.24
C GLY A 427 60.04 -48.80 19.83
N ALA A 428 59.27 -47.72 19.71
CA ALA A 428 57.89 -47.76 19.25
C ALA A 428 57.79 -48.33 17.82
N PRO A 429 57.01 -49.40 17.57
CA PRO A 429 56.76 -49.90 16.23
C PRO A 429 55.67 -49.06 15.52
N ALA A 430 55.78 -48.97 14.19
CA ALA A 430 54.84 -48.24 13.35
C ALA A 430 53.46 -48.97 13.23
N PRO A 431 52.33 -48.22 13.31
CA PRO A 431 50.97 -48.76 13.30
C PRO A 431 50.48 -49.24 11.93
N GLY A 432 49.87 -50.44 11.89
CA GLY A 432 49.34 -51.10 10.69
C GLY A 432 47.82 -51.01 10.47
N ARG A 433 47.11 -50.08 11.12
CA ARG A 433 45.65 -49.90 11.06
C ARG A 433 45.32 -48.41 11.11
N VAL A 434 44.41 -47.94 10.25
CA VAL A 434 44.02 -46.52 10.24
C VAL A 434 42.64 -46.40 10.84
N ARG A 435 42.55 -45.74 12.00
CA ARG A 435 41.28 -45.31 12.57
C ARG A 435 40.94 -43.96 11.98
N ALA A 436 39.86 -43.90 11.20
CA ALA A 436 39.34 -42.65 10.68
C ALA A 436 38.23 -42.15 11.60
N SER A 437 38.25 -40.86 11.94
CA SER A 437 37.16 -40.19 12.64
C SER A 437 36.39 -39.29 11.68
N ALA A 438 35.09 -39.13 11.96
CA ALA A 438 34.25 -38.18 11.27
C ALA A 438 33.20 -37.63 12.22
N LEU A 439 32.70 -36.45 11.87
CA LEU A 439 31.55 -35.86 12.55
C LEU A 439 30.27 -36.43 11.98
N VAL A 440 29.34 -36.70 12.87
CA VAL A 440 27.97 -37.04 12.53
C VAL A 440 27.27 -35.78 12.05
N GLU A 441 26.80 -35.79 10.81
CA GLU A 441 25.90 -34.81 10.25
C GLU A 441 24.51 -35.46 10.07
N PRO A 442 23.43 -34.67 10.14
CA PRO A 442 22.13 -35.06 9.60
C PRO A 442 22.25 -35.46 8.14
N ASP A 443 21.58 -36.54 7.76
CA ASP A 443 21.50 -36.95 6.37
C ASP A 443 20.60 -35.98 5.56
N VAL A 444 19.56 -35.46 6.20
CA VAL A 444 18.59 -34.53 5.62
C VAL A 444 18.48 -33.27 6.47
N PHE A 445 18.50 -32.12 5.81
CA PHE A 445 18.22 -30.82 6.40
C PHE A 445 17.03 -30.17 5.70
N VAL A 446 16.16 -29.53 6.49
CA VAL A 446 15.15 -28.61 5.99
C VAL A 446 15.58 -27.19 6.35
N PRO A 447 15.93 -26.33 5.38
CA PRO A 447 16.32 -24.96 5.67
C PRO A 447 15.11 -24.16 6.17
N VAL A 448 15.34 -23.25 7.12
CA VAL A 448 14.35 -22.27 7.56
C VAL A 448 14.61 -20.99 6.77
N LEU A 449 13.82 -20.78 5.72
CA LEU A 449 13.95 -19.65 4.80
C LEU A 449 13.19 -18.43 5.33
N LEU A 450 13.93 -17.35 5.59
CA LEU A 450 13.38 -16.02 5.82
C LEU A 450 13.07 -15.34 4.49
N ARG A 451 11.98 -14.58 4.43
CA ARG A 451 11.51 -13.85 3.24
C ARG A 451 12.30 -12.57 3.01
N SER A 452 13.00 -12.08 4.03
CA SER A 452 13.86 -10.89 3.92
C SER A 452 15.16 -11.06 4.71
N TRP A 453 16.09 -10.13 4.51
CA TRP A 453 17.41 -10.08 5.12
C TRP A 453 17.45 -9.04 6.24
N SER A 454 18.57 -9.00 6.98
CA SER A 454 18.86 -7.97 7.99
C SER A 454 17.90 -7.93 9.19
N TRP A 455 17.77 -9.09 9.82
CA TRP A 455 17.03 -9.26 11.06
C TRP A 455 17.96 -9.16 12.27
N GLU A 456 17.52 -8.56 13.37
CA GLU A 456 18.18 -8.69 14.67
C GLU A 456 17.46 -9.79 15.48
N VAL A 457 18.22 -10.73 16.02
CA VAL A 457 17.64 -11.78 16.87
C VAL A 457 17.23 -11.16 18.21
N VAL A 458 15.96 -11.28 18.58
CA VAL A 458 15.45 -10.88 19.91
C VAL A 458 15.64 -12.03 20.89
N ASP A 459 15.21 -13.22 20.50
CA ASP A 459 15.38 -14.47 21.23
C ASP A 459 15.53 -15.64 20.24
N VAL A 460 16.23 -16.69 20.66
CA VAL A 460 16.46 -17.89 19.85
C VAL A 460 16.61 -19.11 20.76
N LEU A 461 16.01 -20.24 20.39
CA LEU A 461 16.21 -21.52 21.07
C LEU A 461 17.66 -22.01 20.86
N PRO A 462 18.30 -22.63 21.86
CA PRO A 462 19.68 -23.07 21.75
C PRO A 462 19.88 -24.12 20.64
N GLU A 463 21.08 -24.14 20.05
CA GLU A 463 21.44 -25.18 19.07
C GLU A 463 21.33 -26.58 19.70
N GLY A 464 20.80 -27.55 18.97
CA GLY A 464 20.60 -28.92 19.45
C GLY A 464 19.24 -29.18 20.11
N THR A 465 18.40 -28.15 20.32
CA THR A 465 17.03 -28.33 20.81
C THR A 465 16.18 -29.11 19.79
N LEU A 466 15.39 -30.07 20.28
CA LEU A 466 14.36 -30.75 19.49
C LEU A 466 13.13 -29.86 19.38
N VAL A 467 12.70 -29.59 18.16
CA VAL A 467 11.54 -28.75 17.84
C VAL A 467 10.52 -29.51 17.02
N ARG A 468 9.25 -29.19 17.19
CA ARG A 468 8.14 -29.68 16.36
C ARG A 468 7.81 -28.70 15.24
N ALA A 469 7.27 -29.18 14.13
CA ALA A 469 6.77 -28.34 13.05
C ALA A 469 5.75 -27.33 13.58
N GLY A 470 5.95 -26.05 13.25
CA GLY A 470 5.17 -24.92 13.75
C GLY A 470 5.61 -24.38 15.11
N GLU A 471 6.59 -24.99 15.78
CA GLU A 471 7.15 -24.46 17.03
C GLU A 471 8.02 -23.22 16.76
N ARG A 472 7.96 -22.24 17.67
CA ARG A 472 8.75 -21.00 17.57
C ARG A 472 10.22 -21.29 17.88
N ILE A 473 11.07 -21.03 16.92
CA ILE A 473 12.53 -21.18 17.03
C ILE A 473 13.19 -19.87 17.47
N ALA A 474 12.75 -18.75 16.92
CA ALA A 474 13.33 -17.45 17.18
C ALA A 474 12.29 -16.33 17.07
N GLY A 475 12.46 -15.29 17.87
CA GLY A 475 11.88 -13.97 17.66
C GLY A 475 12.88 -13.07 16.96
N LEU A 476 12.47 -12.44 15.87
CA LEU A 476 13.30 -11.53 15.09
C LEU A 476 12.71 -10.11 15.11
N SER A 477 13.56 -9.10 15.12
CA SER A 477 13.18 -7.70 14.97
C SER A 477 13.87 -7.11 13.75
N LYS A 478 13.12 -6.43 12.89
CA LYS A 478 13.67 -5.83 11.67
C LYS A 478 14.35 -4.51 12.01
N THR A 479 15.67 -4.45 11.85
CA THR A 479 16.46 -3.25 12.21
C THR A 479 16.84 -2.37 11.02
N GLU A 480 16.73 -2.89 9.80
CA GLU A 480 17.27 -2.23 8.60
C GLU A 480 16.43 -1.04 8.11
N PHE A 481 15.14 -1.04 8.42
CA PHE A 481 14.27 0.10 8.21
C PHE A 481 14.02 0.71 9.57
N TRP A 482 14.44 1.96 9.76
CA TRP A 482 14.41 2.80 10.96
C TRP A 482 13.02 3.00 11.62
N ARG A 483 12.06 2.09 11.40
CA ARG A 483 10.66 2.10 11.80
C ARG A 483 10.35 0.78 12.53
N PRO A 484 9.76 0.82 13.73
CA PRO A 484 9.25 -0.38 14.40
C PRO A 484 8.26 -1.15 13.50
N VAL A 485 8.18 -2.46 13.67
CA VAL A 485 7.28 -3.34 12.89
C VAL A 485 5.81 -2.88 13.01
N ASP A 486 5.37 -2.50 14.21
CA ASP A 486 4.03 -1.94 14.42
C ASP A 486 3.78 -0.66 13.62
N GLN A 487 4.82 0.16 13.44
CA GLN A 487 4.74 1.37 12.62
C GLN A 487 4.65 1.00 11.13
N LEU A 488 5.36 -0.03 10.68
CA LEU A 488 5.22 -0.54 9.31
C LEU A 488 3.81 -1.08 9.05
N ARG A 489 3.24 -1.88 9.97
CA ARG A 489 1.85 -2.37 9.89
C ARG A 489 0.85 -1.23 9.84
N SER A 490 0.97 -0.27 10.76
CA SER A 490 0.09 0.90 10.82
C SER A 490 0.17 1.74 9.53
N ASN A 491 1.38 1.95 9.00
CA ASN A 491 1.60 2.69 7.76
C ASN A 491 1.07 1.94 6.53
N ALA A 492 1.20 0.62 6.50
CA ALA A 492 0.66 -0.25 5.45
C ALA A 492 -0.87 -0.15 5.39
N GLU A 493 -1.55 -0.29 6.53
CA GLU A 493 -3.00 -0.12 6.63
C GLU A 493 -3.44 1.29 6.22
N LEU A 494 -2.77 2.32 6.73
CA LEU A 494 -3.05 3.71 6.36
C LEU A 494 -2.87 3.94 4.86
N SER A 495 -1.80 3.41 4.26
CA SER A 495 -1.51 3.54 2.82
C SER A 495 -2.57 2.84 1.97
N LEU A 496 -3.08 1.68 2.39
CA LEU A 496 -4.19 0.99 1.70
C LEU A 496 -5.49 1.79 1.79
N VAL A 497 -5.83 2.31 2.97
CA VAL A 497 -7.02 3.15 3.16
C VAL A 497 -6.92 4.42 2.31
N GLN A 498 -5.79 5.12 2.38
CA GLN A 498 -5.53 6.32 1.57
C GLN A 498 -5.57 6.01 0.06
N GLY A 499 -4.96 4.92 -0.38
CA GLY A 499 -4.98 4.51 -1.79
C GLY A 499 -6.40 4.19 -2.30
N ARG A 500 -7.24 3.53 -1.49
CA ARG A 500 -8.64 3.27 -1.83
C ARG A 500 -9.46 4.56 -1.93
N LEU A 501 -9.25 5.49 -0.99
CA LEU A 501 -9.90 6.79 -0.99
C LEU A 501 -9.47 7.64 -2.20
N ASP A 502 -8.17 7.65 -2.54
CA ASP A 502 -7.66 8.35 -3.72
C ASP A 502 -8.27 7.82 -5.02
N LEU A 503 -8.49 6.50 -5.11
CA LEU A 503 -9.22 5.89 -6.23
C LEU A 503 -10.67 6.38 -6.30
N GLN A 504 -11.39 6.40 -5.18
CA GLN A 504 -12.77 6.90 -5.12
C GLN A 504 -12.87 8.39 -5.49
N ILE A 505 -11.92 9.22 -5.05
CA ILE A 505 -11.89 10.64 -5.40
C ILE A 505 -11.59 10.84 -6.87
N ALA A 506 -10.66 10.06 -7.43
CA ALA A 506 -10.39 10.11 -8.87
C ALA A 506 -11.64 9.72 -9.67
N GLN A 507 -12.41 8.72 -9.22
CA GLN A 507 -13.70 8.35 -9.80
C GLN A 507 -14.70 9.50 -9.75
N LEU A 508 -14.93 10.08 -8.56
CA LEU A 508 -15.88 11.17 -8.37
C LEU A 508 -15.47 12.42 -9.15
N SER A 509 -14.21 12.86 -9.04
CA SER A 509 -13.72 14.05 -9.73
C SER A 509 -13.77 13.90 -11.25
N ALA A 510 -13.49 12.71 -11.77
CA ALA A 510 -13.57 12.46 -13.20
C ALA A 510 -15.05 12.39 -13.66
N ALA A 511 -15.93 11.82 -12.83
CA ALA A 511 -17.37 11.82 -13.09
C ALA A 511 -17.93 13.25 -13.11
N ASP A 512 -17.52 14.10 -12.17
CA ASP A 512 -17.89 15.52 -12.10
C ASP A 512 -17.44 16.28 -13.36
N GLN A 513 -16.20 16.08 -13.82
CA GLN A 513 -15.71 16.72 -15.05
C GLN A 513 -16.51 16.30 -16.28
N ARG A 514 -16.86 15.01 -16.38
CA ARG A 514 -17.71 14.50 -17.45
C ARG A 514 -19.13 15.08 -17.37
N ALA A 515 -19.72 15.10 -16.18
CA ALA A 515 -21.05 15.66 -15.95
C ALA A 515 -21.09 17.17 -16.26
N ALA A 516 -20.06 17.92 -15.88
CA ALA A 516 -19.94 19.35 -16.19
C ALA A 516 -19.83 19.60 -17.70
N ALA A 517 -19.06 18.79 -18.42
CA ALA A 517 -18.99 18.86 -19.88
C ALA A 517 -20.36 18.53 -20.52
N GLN A 518 -21.05 17.51 -20.02
CA GLN A 518 -22.38 17.11 -20.51
C GLN A 518 -23.42 18.20 -20.26
N ALA A 519 -23.44 18.80 -19.07
CA ALA A 519 -24.31 19.92 -18.74
C ALA A 519 -24.00 21.15 -19.60
N ALA A 520 -22.73 21.43 -19.91
CA ALA A 520 -22.36 22.50 -20.84
C ALA A 520 -22.89 22.22 -22.25
N TRP A 521 -22.76 20.99 -22.76
CA TRP A 521 -23.28 20.61 -24.07
C TRP A 521 -24.81 20.73 -24.14
N ILE A 522 -25.54 20.23 -23.13
CA ILE A 522 -27.00 20.37 -23.05
C ILE A 522 -27.41 21.84 -23.08
N ARG A 523 -26.72 22.71 -22.34
CA ARG A 523 -27.00 24.16 -22.33
C ARG A 523 -26.75 24.82 -23.68
N SER A 524 -25.67 24.48 -24.37
CA SER A 524 -25.43 24.98 -25.74
C SER A 524 -26.52 24.50 -26.71
N GLY A 525 -27.01 23.26 -26.56
CA GLY A 525 -28.17 22.77 -27.32
C GLY A 525 -29.47 23.55 -27.03
N ILE A 526 -29.72 23.87 -25.75
CA ILE A 526 -30.85 24.73 -25.34
C ILE A 526 -30.71 26.14 -25.93
N GLU A 527 -29.51 26.72 -25.92
CA GLU A 527 -29.26 28.05 -26.46
C GLU A 527 -29.42 28.10 -27.98
N ARG A 528 -29.00 27.03 -28.68
CA ARG A 528 -29.30 26.86 -30.11
C ARG A 528 -30.80 26.79 -30.38
N GLU A 529 -31.56 26.07 -29.55
CA GLU A 529 -33.01 26.03 -29.67
C GLU A 529 -33.66 27.39 -29.37
N ARG A 530 -33.10 28.19 -28.45
CA ARG A 530 -33.50 29.59 -28.25
C ARG A 530 -33.22 30.43 -29.48
N ALA A 531 -32.05 30.29 -30.09
CA ALA A 531 -31.67 31.03 -31.30
C ALA A 531 -32.59 30.70 -32.49
N LYS A 532 -32.92 29.42 -32.68
CA LYS A 532 -33.92 29.00 -33.67
C LYS A 532 -35.28 29.60 -33.38
N LEU A 533 -35.72 29.58 -32.12
CA LEU A 533 -37.01 30.14 -31.72
C LEU A 533 -37.05 31.64 -31.96
N GLU A 534 -36.03 32.40 -31.59
CA GLU A 534 -35.99 33.85 -31.80
C GLU A 534 -35.93 34.21 -33.28
N SER A 535 -35.13 33.50 -34.08
CA SER A 535 -35.14 33.65 -35.54
C SER A 535 -36.53 33.36 -36.12
N TRP A 536 -37.19 32.30 -35.65
CA TRP A 536 -38.56 31.97 -36.07
C TRP A 536 -39.57 33.04 -35.65
N VAL A 537 -39.49 33.54 -34.42
CA VAL A 537 -40.35 34.61 -33.89
C VAL A 537 -40.15 35.85 -34.75
N VAL A 538 -38.94 36.38 -34.90
CA VAL A 538 -38.72 37.60 -35.70
C VAL A 538 -39.16 37.43 -37.15
N ARG A 539 -38.94 36.26 -37.76
CA ARG A 539 -39.39 35.96 -39.14
C ARG A 539 -40.91 35.84 -39.30
N ARG A 540 -41.67 35.52 -38.25
CA ARG A 540 -43.13 35.26 -38.33
C ARG A 540 -44.02 36.21 -37.54
N SER A 541 -43.54 36.80 -36.44
CA SER A 541 -44.35 37.50 -35.46
C SER A 541 -44.44 38.99 -35.69
N TYR A 542 -43.53 39.59 -36.46
CA TYR A 542 -43.37 41.04 -36.39
C TYR A 542 -44.30 41.87 -37.25
N ASP A 543 -45.04 41.31 -38.22
CA ASP A 543 -45.97 42.18 -38.96
C ASP A 543 -47.13 41.49 -39.69
N ALA A 544 -47.38 40.18 -39.57
CA ALA A 544 -48.40 39.52 -40.39
C ALA A 544 -49.84 40.10 -40.22
N VAL A 545 -50.24 40.54 -39.01
CA VAL A 545 -51.53 41.27 -38.83
C VAL A 545 -51.46 42.68 -39.41
N ALA A 546 -50.33 43.38 -39.27
CA ALA A 546 -50.16 44.71 -39.80
C ALA A 546 -50.11 44.70 -41.33
N GLU A 547 -49.37 43.77 -41.94
CA GLU A 547 -49.36 43.45 -43.37
C GLU A 547 -50.78 43.15 -43.86
N ALA A 548 -51.54 42.30 -43.15
CA ALA A 548 -52.93 42.01 -43.51
C ALA A 548 -53.83 43.26 -43.42
N ARG A 549 -53.64 44.12 -42.41
CA ARG A 549 -54.37 45.39 -42.26
C ARG A 549 -54.00 46.39 -43.34
N VAL A 550 -52.71 46.51 -43.67
CA VAL A 550 -52.19 47.41 -44.70
C VAL A 550 -52.66 46.94 -46.08
N ALA A 551 -52.63 45.63 -46.35
CA ALA A 551 -53.20 45.04 -47.56
C ALA A 551 -54.71 45.27 -47.68
N ALA A 552 -55.48 45.07 -46.60
CA ALA A 552 -56.91 45.35 -46.57
C ALA A 552 -57.22 46.85 -46.76
N THR A 553 -56.39 47.74 -46.19
CA THR A 553 -56.50 49.19 -46.36
C THR A 553 -56.21 49.60 -47.80
N LEU A 554 -55.19 49.02 -48.41
CA LEU A 554 -54.85 49.21 -49.81
C LEU A 554 -55.99 48.76 -50.74
N GLU A 555 -56.54 47.57 -50.52
CA GLU A 555 -57.69 47.05 -51.29
C GLU A 555 -58.90 47.97 -51.17
N THR A 556 -59.20 48.45 -49.96
CA THR A 556 -60.29 49.41 -49.71
C THR A 556 -60.04 50.73 -50.44
N ALA A 557 -58.82 51.27 -50.40
CA ALA A 557 -58.46 52.52 -51.06
C ALA A 557 -58.56 52.43 -52.59
N VAL A 558 -58.19 51.29 -53.19
CA VAL A 558 -58.38 51.01 -54.63
C VAL A 558 -59.87 51.10 -54.99
N VAL A 559 -60.73 50.41 -54.24
CA VAL A 559 -62.17 50.37 -54.48
C VAL A 559 -62.81 51.75 -54.31
N THR A 560 -62.41 52.51 -53.28
CA THR A 560 -62.90 53.88 -53.04
C THR A 560 -62.49 54.83 -54.18
N ARG A 561 -61.26 54.71 -54.70
CA ARG A 561 -60.81 55.50 -55.86
C ARG A 561 -61.61 55.16 -57.12
N GLU A 562 -61.76 53.87 -57.44
CA GLU A 562 -62.56 53.44 -58.60
C GLU A 562 -64.02 53.91 -58.51
N ARG A 563 -64.59 53.96 -57.30
CA ARG A 563 -65.92 54.52 -57.06
C ARG A 563 -65.95 56.02 -57.35
N ALA A 564 -65.03 56.79 -56.78
CA ALA A 564 -64.99 58.24 -56.99
C ALA A 564 -64.87 58.59 -58.49
N VAL A 565 -64.07 57.83 -59.25
CA VAL A 565 -63.93 58.00 -60.70
C VAL A 565 -65.24 57.72 -61.45
N ARG A 566 -65.94 56.63 -61.10
CA ARG A 566 -67.25 56.31 -61.69
C ARG A 566 -68.31 57.37 -61.36
N GLU A 567 -68.34 57.85 -60.12
CA GLU A 567 -69.27 58.91 -59.69
C GLU A 567 -68.96 60.24 -60.40
N LEU A 568 -67.68 60.57 -60.63
CA LEU A 568 -67.29 61.73 -61.41
C LEU A 568 -67.73 61.58 -62.88
N ALA A 569 -67.52 60.42 -63.51
CA ALA A 569 -67.97 60.17 -64.88
C ALA A 569 -69.50 60.30 -65.02
N ALA A 570 -70.27 59.74 -64.07
CA ALA A 570 -71.71 59.90 -64.04
C ALA A 570 -72.15 61.37 -63.84
N ALA A 571 -71.46 62.10 -62.95
CA ALA A 571 -71.72 63.52 -62.74
C ALA A 571 -71.40 64.36 -63.99
N GLU A 572 -70.34 64.03 -64.74
CA GLU A 572 -70.04 64.69 -66.02
C GLU A 572 -71.15 64.48 -67.06
N GLU A 573 -71.72 63.27 -67.13
CA GLU A 573 -72.86 62.97 -67.99
C GLU A 573 -74.12 63.73 -67.56
N GLU A 574 -74.44 63.73 -66.26
CA GLU A 574 -75.56 64.50 -65.71
C GLU A 574 -75.38 66.01 -65.92
N ARG A 575 -74.14 66.52 -65.86
CA ARG A 575 -73.82 67.93 -66.15
C ARG A 575 -74.10 68.26 -67.60
N ARG A 576 -73.73 67.39 -68.55
CA ARG A 576 -74.06 67.55 -69.98
C ARG A 576 -75.57 67.54 -70.23
N ALA A 577 -76.32 66.81 -69.41
CA ALA A 577 -77.78 66.80 -69.42
C ALA A 577 -78.42 68.00 -68.67
N GLY A 578 -77.63 68.89 -68.07
CA GLY A 578 -78.08 70.07 -67.32
C GLY A 578 -78.60 69.78 -65.91
N GLY A 579 -78.41 68.57 -65.39
CA GLY A 579 -79.03 68.10 -64.14
C GLY A 579 -78.30 68.46 -62.84
N ILE A 580 -77.02 68.84 -62.91
CA ILE A 580 -76.21 69.17 -61.72
C ILE A 580 -75.45 70.49 -61.88
N SER A 581 -75.07 71.10 -60.74
CA SER A 581 -74.33 72.35 -60.69
C SER A 581 -72.81 72.16 -60.82
N ASP A 582 -72.08 73.21 -61.21
CA ASP A 582 -70.60 73.18 -61.29
C ASP A 582 -69.96 72.91 -59.92
N VAL A 583 -70.62 73.32 -58.83
CA VAL A 583 -70.17 73.06 -57.45
C VAL A 583 -70.19 71.55 -57.17
N GLN A 584 -71.27 70.86 -57.54
CA GLN A 584 -71.39 69.41 -57.34
C GLN A 584 -70.37 68.64 -58.18
N LEU A 585 -70.10 69.07 -59.42
CA LEU A 585 -69.05 68.47 -60.24
C LEU A 585 -67.67 68.65 -59.61
N ARG A 586 -67.37 69.84 -59.07
CA ARG A 586 -66.10 70.12 -58.38
C ARG A 586 -65.93 69.30 -57.10
N GLU A 587 -66.99 69.10 -56.34
CA GLU A 587 -66.99 68.20 -55.17
C GLU A 587 -66.61 66.76 -55.55
N ARG A 588 -67.09 66.25 -56.69
CA ARG A 588 -66.73 64.92 -57.19
C ARG A 588 -65.27 64.84 -57.65
N GLN A 589 -64.75 65.89 -58.30
CA GLN A 589 -63.33 65.98 -58.64
C GLN A 589 -62.44 65.93 -57.39
N ILE A 590 -62.78 66.72 -56.36
CA ILE A 590 -62.07 66.71 -55.07
C ILE A 590 -62.17 65.33 -54.40
N ALA A 591 -63.28 64.62 -54.52
CA ALA A 591 -63.43 63.27 -53.99
C ALA A 591 -62.48 62.27 -54.67
N VAL A 592 -62.28 62.37 -55.99
CA VAL A 592 -61.29 61.55 -56.74
C VAL A 592 -59.88 61.85 -56.28
N GLU A 593 -59.51 63.13 -56.15
CA GLU A 593 -58.18 63.54 -55.67
C GLU A 593 -57.91 63.02 -54.25
N LYS A 594 -58.87 63.17 -53.33
CA LYS A 594 -58.77 62.63 -51.96
C LYS A 594 -58.60 61.11 -51.94
N ALA A 595 -59.35 60.39 -52.78
CA ALA A 595 -59.22 58.94 -52.89
C ALA A 595 -57.88 58.52 -53.54
N GLY A 596 -57.34 59.33 -54.45
CA GLY A 596 -56.02 59.16 -55.02
C GLY A 596 -54.91 59.28 -53.97
N LEU A 597 -54.94 60.35 -53.17
CA LEU A 597 -54.00 60.54 -52.05
C LEU A 597 -54.09 59.39 -51.04
N ALA A 598 -55.31 58.98 -50.64
CA ALA A 598 -55.49 57.87 -49.73
C ALA A 598 -54.93 56.54 -50.27
N LEU A 599 -54.99 56.31 -51.59
CA LEU A 599 -54.37 55.15 -52.22
C LEU A 599 -52.85 55.22 -52.21
N ASP A 600 -52.27 56.39 -52.50
CA ASP A 600 -50.83 56.57 -52.49
C ASP A 600 -50.26 56.46 -51.06
N ASP A 601 -50.97 56.98 -50.06
CA ASP A 601 -50.67 56.76 -48.64
C ASP A 601 -50.72 55.27 -48.27
N ALA A 602 -51.75 54.54 -48.73
CA ALA A 602 -51.85 53.10 -48.50
C ALA A 602 -50.73 52.30 -49.20
N ARG A 603 -50.30 52.72 -50.39
CA ARG A 603 -49.14 52.13 -51.10
C ARG A 603 -47.82 52.41 -50.38
N LEU A 604 -47.63 53.62 -49.89
CA LEU A 604 -46.47 53.99 -49.10
C LEU A 604 -46.42 53.20 -47.78
N ALA A 605 -47.57 53.04 -47.12
CA ALA A 605 -47.68 52.18 -45.95
C ALA A 605 -47.32 50.73 -46.27
N ALA A 606 -47.83 50.17 -47.38
CA ALA A 606 -47.48 48.81 -47.82
C ALA A 606 -45.98 48.64 -48.13
N ALA A 607 -45.41 49.56 -48.90
CA ALA A 607 -43.98 49.54 -49.23
C ALA A 607 -43.09 49.74 -47.98
N SER A 608 -43.51 50.59 -47.04
CA SER A 608 -42.80 50.79 -45.77
C SER A 608 -42.82 49.55 -44.90
N SER A 609 -43.92 48.79 -44.87
CA SER A 609 -44.02 47.52 -44.13
C SER A 609 -43.15 46.44 -44.78
N GLU A 610 -43.08 46.37 -46.12
CA GLU A 610 -42.15 45.48 -46.82
C GLU A 610 -40.67 45.84 -46.57
N LEU A 611 -40.33 47.14 -46.55
CA LEU A 611 -38.97 47.64 -46.28
C LEU A 611 -38.58 47.60 -44.80
N ALA A 612 -39.55 47.63 -43.88
CA ALA A 612 -39.32 47.58 -42.43
C ALA A 612 -38.80 46.22 -41.94
N ARG A 613 -38.74 45.20 -42.81
CA ARG A 613 -37.98 43.97 -42.51
C ARG A 613 -36.50 44.34 -42.42
N ASP A 614 -36.04 44.56 -41.19
CA ASP A 614 -34.68 44.94 -40.89
C ASP A 614 -33.74 43.78 -41.22
N TRP A 615 -33.26 43.73 -42.47
CA TRP A 615 -32.39 42.67 -42.97
C TRP A 615 -31.13 42.49 -42.12
N LEU A 616 -30.68 43.56 -41.45
CA LEU A 616 -29.57 43.52 -40.50
C LEU A 616 -29.91 42.70 -39.25
N GLU A 617 -31.14 42.80 -38.73
CA GLU A 617 -31.59 42.00 -37.59
C GLU A 617 -31.71 40.52 -37.96
N LEU A 618 -32.30 40.22 -39.12
CA LEU A 618 -32.38 38.84 -39.63
C LEU A 618 -30.99 38.22 -39.82
N ARG A 619 -30.04 38.98 -40.37
CA ARG A 619 -28.66 38.52 -40.52
C ARG A 619 -27.97 38.26 -39.18
N ARG A 620 -28.16 39.15 -38.19
CA ARG A 620 -27.62 38.95 -36.82
C ARG A 620 -28.17 37.68 -36.18
N LEU A 621 -29.45 37.36 -36.38
CA LEU A 621 -30.08 36.14 -35.87
C LEU A 621 -29.54 34.90 -36.58
N ASP A 622 -29.30 34.97 -37.89
CA ASP A 622 -28.68 33.87 -38.65
C ASP A 622 -27.23 33.63 -38.20
N ASP A 623 -26.44 34.68 -38.00
CA ASP A 623 -25.08 34.60 -37.47
C ASP A 623 -25.08 34.01 -36.04
N TRP A 624 -26.04 34.40 -35.19
CA TRP A 624 -26.18 33.85 -33.83
C TRP A 624 -26.63 32.37 -33.83
N MET A 625 -27.54 31.97 -34.72
CA MET A 625 -27.91 30.56 -34.90
C MET A 625 -26.72 29.71 -35.35
N GLN A 626 -25.89 30.23 -36.27
CA GLN A 626 -24.70 29.52 -36.71
C GLN A 626 -23.68 29.41 -35.57
N TRP A 627 -23.43 30.51 -34.86
CA TRP A 627 -22.51 30.53 -33.72
C TRP A 627 -22.92 29.54 -32.60
N THR A 628 -24.20 29.49 -32.25
CA THR A 628 -24.71 28.54 -31.24
C THR A 628 -24.64 27.08 -31.70
N ALA A 629 -24.80 26.81 -33.00
CA ALA A 629 -24.60 25.47 -33.56
C ALA A 629 -23.14 25.02 -33.52
N ASP A 630 -22.21 25.94 -33.83
CA ASP A 630 -20.77 25.68 -33.75
C ASP A 630 -20.33 25.49 -32.28
N ASP A 631 -20.88 26.27 -31.34
CA ASP A 631 -20.62 26.08 -29.90
C ASP A 631 -21.17 24.74 -29.39
N GLU A 632 -22.39 24.34 -29.76
CA GLU A 632 -22.93 23.01 -29.40
C GLU A 632 -22.02 21.88 -29.91
N ALA A 633 -21.56 21.96 -31.17
CA ALA A 633 -20.64 20.98 -31.73
C ALA A 633 -19.29 20.95 -30.98
N ALA A 634 -18.76 22.12 -30.63
CA ALA A 634 -17.53 22.25 -29.85
C ALA A 634 -17.67 21.65 -28.44
N LYS A 635 -18.80 21.91 -27.74
CA LYS A 635 -19.10 21.29 -26.44
C LYS A 635 -19.32 19.79 -26.54
N GLY A 636 -19.95 19.31 -27.61
CA GLY A 636 -20.08 17.88 -27.89
C GLY A 636 -18.72 17.18 -28.00
N ALA A 637 -17.76 17.81 -28.69
CA ALA A 637 -16.38 17.32 -28.73
C ALA A 637 -15.71 17.34 -27.33
N GLN A 638 -15.97 18.36 -26.51
CA GLN A 638 -15.48 18.42 -25.12
C GLN A 638 -16.03 17.27 -24.25
N VAL A 639 -17.29 16.85 -24.44
CA VAL A 639 -17.86 15.69 -23.74
C VAL A 639 -17.12 14.40 -24.11
N ALA A 640 -16.80 14.21 -25.40
CA ALA A 640 -16.03 13.05 -25.85
C ALA A 640 -14.63 13.02 -25.21
N ILE A 641 -13.93 14.16 -25.21
CA ILE A 641 -12.62 14.33 -24.57
C ILE A 641 -12.72 14.07 -23.06
N ALA A 642 -13.74 14.59 -22.37
CA ALA A 642 -13.96 14.35 -20.95
C ALA A 642 -14.25 12.87 -20.64
N GLY A 643 -14.95 12.17 -21.54
CA GLY A 643 -15.18 10.72 -21.43
C GLY A 643 -13.92 9.87 -21.59
N GLU A 644 -12.99 10.28 -22.46
CA GLU A 644 -11.66 9.67 -22.57
C GLU A 644 -10.79 9.99 -21.35
N ALA A 645 -10.76 11.25 -20.91
CA ALA A 645 -10.06 11.69 -19.71
C ALA A 645 -10.56 10.94 -18.46
N TYR A 646 -11.87 10.69 -18.35
CA TYR A 646 -12.45 9.88 -17.29
C TYR A 646 -11.87 8.46 -17.24
N ARG A 647 -11.85 7.78 -18.38
CA ARG A 647 -11.30 6.41 -18.49
C ARG A 647 -9.81 6.40 -18.15
N ALA A 648 -9.04 7.38 -18.65
CA ALA A 648 -7.62 7.51 -18.38
C ALA A 648 -7.32 7.80 -16.89
N ALA A 649 -8.06 8.72 -16.28
CA ALA A 649 -7.93 9.05 -14.85
C ALA A 649 -8.23 7.85 -13.96
N LEU A 650 -9.30 7.11 -14.26
CA LEU A 650 -9.68 5.90 -13.53
C LEU A 650 -8.62 4.79 -13.67
N ALA A 651 -8.14 4.54 -14.89
CA ALA A 651 -7.08 3.55 -15.12
C ALA A 651 -5.79 3.91 -14.38
N SER A 652 -5.38 5.19 -14.41
CA SER A 652 -4.20 5.69 -13.68
C SER A 652 -4.36 5.59 -12.16
N ALA A 653 -5.52 5.94 -11.61
CA ALA A 653 -5.80 5.80 -10.19
C ALA A 653 -5.83 4.32 -9.75
N ALA A 654 -6.44 3.44 -10.54
CA ALA A 654 -6.47 2.00 -10.26
C ALA A 654 -5.06 1.39 -10.32
N ALA A 655 -4.24 1.77 -11.29
CA ALA A 655 -2.85 1.33 -11.39
C ALA A 655 -2.02 1.80 -10.19
N ARG A 656 -2.20 3.05 -9.72
CA ARG A 656 -1.55 3.55 -8.50
C ARG A 656 -1.98 2.78 -7.26
N PHE A 657 -3.29 2.56 -7.08
CA PHE A 657 -3.80 1.78 -5.96
C PHE A 657 -3.25 0.35 -5.94
N GLU A 658 -3.23 -0.32 -7.09
CA GLU A 658 -2.67 -1.67 -7.23
C GLU A 658 -1.16 -1.68 -6.96
N GLY A 659 -0.43 -0.64 -7.38
CA GLY A 659 0.98 -0.43 -7.03
C GLY A 659 1.18 -0.30 -5.51
N THR A 660 0.38 0.54 -4.84
CA THR A 660 0.39 0.67 -3.37
C THR A 660 0.05 -0.64 -2.69
N ARG A 661 -0.96 -1.39 -3.19
CA ARG A 661 -1.34 -2.69 -2.64
C ARG A 661 -0.19 -3.70 -2.70
N ARG A 662 0.46 -3.84 -3.85
CA ARG A 662 1.61 -4.75 -4.02
C ARG A 662 2.79 -4.33 -3.16
N TRP A 663 3.06 -3.03 -3.05
CA TRP A 663 4.10 -2.50 -2.17
C TRP A 663 3.80 -2.83 -0.70
N VAL A 664 2.56 -2.59 -0.24
CA VAL A 664 2.12 -2.94 1.13
C VAL A 664 2.19 -4.45 1.37
N GLU A 665 1.73 -5.27 0.43
CA GLU A 665 1.83 -6.73 0.53
C GLU A 665 3.29 -7.20 0.62
N GLY A 666 4.20 -6.57 -0.13
CA GLY A 666 5.64 -6.79 -0.03
C GLY A 666 6.19 -6.42 1.35
N ASP A 667 5.84 -5.24 1.86
CA ASP A 667 6.25 -4.77 3.19
C ASP A 667 5.74 -5.70 4.30
N LEU A 668 4.46 -6.07 4.27
CA LEU A 668 3.84 -6.98 5.23
C LEU A 668 4.42 -8.39 5.14
N ALA A 669 4.67 -8.90 3.94
CA ALA A 669 5.34 -10.19 3.75
C ALA A 669 6.77 -10.15 4.29
N SER A 670 7.44 -9.00 4.21
CA SER A 670 8.81 -8.80 4.70
C SER A 670 8.93 -8.72 6.22
N ILE A 671 7.83 -8.48 6.94
CA ILE A 671 7.78 -8.48 8.41
C ILE A 671 7.17 -9.76 8.98
N ALA A 672 6.66 -10.65 8.12
CA ALA A 672 6.02 -11.90 8.55
C ALA A 672 6.98 -12.85 9.28
N ASP A 673 8.30 -12.69 9.10
CA ASP A 673 9.32 -13.51 9.74
C ASP A 673 9.73 -13.01 11.14
N GLU A 674 8.98 -12.07 11.73
CA GLU A 674 9.15 -11.63 13.13
C GLU A 674 9.09 -12.81 14.11
N VAL A 675 8.31 -13.85 13.76
CA VAL A 675 8.27 -15.12 14.48
C VAL A 675 8.72 -16.22 13.52
N VAL A 676 9.89 -16.80 13.79
CA VAL A 676 10.43 -17.90 12.99
C VAL A 676 9.91 -19.22 13.52
N LEU A 677 9.19 -19.95 12.68
CA LEU A 677 8.62 -21.26 13.01
C LEU A 677 9.41 -22.39 12.36
N ALA A 678 9.47 -23.54 13.03
CA ALA A 678 10.07 -24.73 12.48
C ALA A 678 9.24 -25.29 11.30
N PRO A 679 9.83 -25.52 10.11
CA PRO A 679 9.11 -26.08 8.97
C PRO A 679 8.88 -27.59 9.09
N ALA A 680 9.59 -28.28 9.99
CA ALA A 680 9.50 -29.73 10.19
C ALA A 680 9.88 -30.11 11.63
N ASP A 681 9.53 -31.32 12.04
CA ASP A 681 10.01 -31.92 13.29
C ASP A 681 11.50 -32.28 13.16
N GLY A 682 12.32 -31.92 14.14
CA GLY A 682 13.73 -32.28 14.12
C GLY A 682 14.57 -31.51 15.12
N MET A 683 15.88 -31.51 14.90
CA MET A 683 16.84 -30.81 15.76
C MET A 683 17.27 -29.49 15.13
N LEU A 684 17.23 -28.41 15.90
CA LEU A 684 17.64 -27.08 15.46
C LEU A 684 19.17 -27.01 15.30
N VAL A 685 19.62 -26.60 14.12
CA VAL A 685 21.03 -26.38 13.78
C VAL A 685 21.19 -24.97 13.22
N TYR A 686 22.19 -24.22 13.68
CA TYR A 686 22.47 -22.90 13.16
C TYR A 686 23.31 -22.96 11.88
N THR A 687 22.98 -22.15 10.89
CA THR A 687 23.76 -22.09 9.65
C THR A 687 25.03 -21.27 9.87
N ARG A 688 26.19 -21.91 9.69
CA ARG A 688 27.50 -21.26 9.78
C ARG A 688 27.91 -20.73 8.40
N GLY A 689 27.23 -19.67 7.95
CA GLY A 689 27.62 -18.89 6.77
C GLY A 689 28.62 -17.78 7.13
N SER A 690 28.84 -16.82 6.23
CA SER A 690 29.72 -15.65 6.43
C SER A 690 29.28 -14.66 7.52
N GLY A 691 28.38 -15.05 8.41
CA GLY A 691 27.79 -14.23 9.45
C GLY A 691 28.02 -14.80 10.85
N ALA A 692 27.83 -13.96 11.86
CA ALA A 692 27.91 -14.36 13.26
C ALA A 692 26.83 -15.40 13.60
N THR A 693 27.15 -16.30 14.54
CA THR A 693 26.21 -17.28 15.08
C THR A 693 24.95 -16.57 15.60
N PRO A 694 23.73 -17.05 15.26
CA PRO A 694 22.50 -16.45 15.77
C PRO A 694 22.49 -16.42 17.29
N ARG A 695 22.47 -15.21 17.87
CA ARG A 695 22.37 -14.95 19.32
C ARG A 695 21.57 -13.67 19.52
N ALA A 696 20.91 -13.52 20.66
CA ALA A 696 20.16 -12.31 20.98
C ALA A 696 21.03 -11.05 20.81
N GLY A 697 20.52 -10.04 20.09
CA GLY A 697 21.23 -8.81 19.73
C GLY A 697 22.12 -8.89 18.47
N VAL A 698 22.32 -10.07 17.89
CA VAL A 698 23.12 -10.25 16.66
C VAL A 698 22.25 -10.00 15.42
N ARG A 699 22.84 -9.32 14.43
CA ARG A 699 22.22 -9.12 13.11
C ARG A 699 22.49 -10.32 12.19
N LEU A 700 21.41 -10.88 11.66
CA LEU A 700 21.38 -11.92 10.64
C LEU A 700 21.39 -11.27 9.25
N GLN A 701 22.46 -11.52 8.49
CA GLN A 701 22.61 -11.08 7.10
C GLN A 701 22.35 -12.20 6.08
N THR A 702 21.62 -13.24 6.48
CA THR A 702 21.31 -14.41 5.65
C THR A 702 19.82 -14.70 5.68
N GLN A 703 19.28 -15.23 4.58
CA GLN A 703 17.92 -15.76 4.52
C GLN A 703 17.79 -17.18 5.08
N GLU A 704 18.91 -17.87 5.34
CA GLU A 704 18.91 -19.23 5.91
C GLU A 704 19.70 -19.28 7.23
N PRO A 705 19.32 -18.55 8.28
CA PRO A 705 20.07 -18.56 9.54
C PRO A 705 19.90 -19.88 10.32
N PHE A 706 18.84 -20.64 10.05
CA PHE A 706 18.52 -21.89 10.76
C PHE A 706 18.26 -23.04 9.79
N ARG A 707 18.54 -24.25 10.26
CA ARG A 707 18.24 -25.52 9.58
C ARG A 707 17.68 -26.52 10.59
N ILE A 708 16.71 -27.32 10.16
CA ILE A 708 16.17 -28.42 10.96
C ILE A 708 16.72 -29.73 10.43
N ALA A 709 17.46 -30.44 11.29
CA ALA A 709 17.91 -31.80 11.03
C ALA A 709 16.74 -32.77 11.19
N THR A 710 16.24 -33.32 10.09
CA THR A 710 15.06 -34.19 10.08
C THR A 710 15.43 -35.66 9.96
N GLY A 711 14.57 -36.53 10.50
CA GLY A 711 14.72 -37.98 10.42
C GLY A 711 15.80 -38.58 11.34
N ALA A 712 15.79 -39.90 11.40
CA ALA A 712 16.78 -40.68 12.14
C ALA A 712 18.09 -40.88 11.37
N GLY A 713 18.09 -40.66 10.04
CA GLY A 713 19.28 -40.80 9.21
C GLY A 713 20.41 -39.86 9.63
N ARG A 714 21.62 -40.40 9.67
CA ARG A 714 22.86 -39.67 9.92
C ARG A 714 23.85 -40.01 8.83
N ARG A 715 24.76 -39.10 8.57
CA ARG A 715 25.90 -39.31 7.69
C ARG A 715 27.17 -38.89 8.39
N ALA A 716 28.29 -39.53 8.08
CA ALA A 716 29.59 -39.12 8.56
C ALA A 716 30.57 -39.17 7.39
N THR A 717 31.33 -38.09 7.21
CA THR A 717 32.31 -37.98 6.12
C THR A 717 33.71 -38.21 6.67
N PHE A 718 34.29 -39.36 6.34
CA PHE A 718 35.63 -39.76 6.76
C PHE A 718 36.66 -39.34 5.71
N GLU A 719 37.80 -38.84 6.18
CA GLU A 719 38.97 -38.59 5.33
C GLU A 719 39.93 -39.78 5.46
N LEU A 720 40.22 -40.44 4.34
CA LEU A 720 41.06 -41.65 4.28
C LEU A 720 42.28 -41.44 3.39
N PRO A 721 43.45 -42.02 3.73
CA PRO A 721 44.63 -41.99 2.85
C PRO A 721 44.38 -42.71 1.53
N ALA A 722 44.93 -42.20 0.42
CA ALA A 722 44.71 -42.69 -0.94
C ALA A 722 44.98 -44.20 -1.11
N ARG A 723 45.91 -44.78 -0.33
CA ARG A 723 46.19 -46.23 -0.32
C ARG A 723 44.99 -47.11 0.05
N TYR A 724 43.95 -46.56 0.67
CA TYR A 724 42.70 -47.27 0.99
C TYR A 724 41.63 -47.16 -0.11
N PHE A 725 41.87 -46.39 -1.18
CA PHE A 725 40.87 -46.12 -2.21
C PHE A 725 40.36 -47.39 -2.90
N SER A 726 41.22 -48.38 -3.14
CA SER A 726 40.82 -49.66 -3.75
C SER A 726 40.12 -50.63 -2.79
N ARG A 727 40.01 -50.28 -1.51
CA ARG A 727 39.47 -51.15 -0.45
C ARG A 727 38.08 -50.75 0.04
N VAL A 728 37.55 -49.64 -0.48
CA VAL A 728 36.24 -49.10 -0.09
C VAL A 728 35.44 -48.79 -1.35
N ALA A 729 34.28 -49.40 -1.48
CA ALA A 729 33.34 -49.19 -2.56
C ALA A 729 32.01 -48.64 -2.04
N VAL A 730 31.27 -47.93 -2.90
CA VAL A 730 29.90 -47.53 -2.61
C VAL A 730 29.05 -48.79 -2.41
N GLY A 731 28.32 -48.86 -1.30
CA GLY A 731 27.53 -50.03 -0.88
C GLY A 731 28.17 -50.86 0.23
N ASP A 732 29.46 -50.68 0.51
CA ASP A 732 30.15 -51.43 1.56
C ASP A 732 29.53 -51.18 2.94
N ALA A 733 29.38 -52.26 3.70
CA ALA A 733 28.90 -52.20 5.08
C ALA A 733 30.08 -51.87 6.01
N ILE A 734 29.92 -50.81 6.79
CA ILE A 734 30.92 -50.32 7.74
C ILE A 734 30.36 -50.36 9.15
N ARG A 735 31.20 -50.70 10.12
CA ARG A 735 30.82 -50.65 11.54
C ARG A 735 31.41 -49.41 12.18
N LEU A 736 30.51 -48.51 12.58
CA LEU A 736 30.85 -47.25 13.22
C LEU A 736 30.87 -47.44 14.74
N ARG A 737 31.83 -46.81 15.41
CA ARG A 737 31.88 -46.74 16.87
C ARG A 737 31.84 -45.29 17.29
N SER A 738 30.86 -44.92 18.11
CA SER A 738 30.86 -43.61 18.78
C SER A 738 31.38 -43.81 20.19
N PRO A 739 32.26 -42.93 20.69
CA PRO A 739 32.48 -42.90 22.13
C PRO A 739 31.12 -42.56 22.78
N GLY A 740 30.79 -43.24 23.89
CA GLY A 740 29.48 -43.10 24.56
C GLY A 740 28.40 -44.10 24.15
N LEU A 741 28.59 -44.88 23.08
CA LEU A 741 27.71 -46.01 22.73
C LEU A 741 28.46 -47.33 22.86
N SER A 742 27.87 -48.30 23.56
CA SER A 742 28.46 -49.63 23.74
C SER A 742 28.30 -50.55 22.53
N GLU A 743 27.37 -50.22 21.62
CA GLU A 743 27.03 -51.02 20.44
C GLU A 743 27.67 -50.47 19.17
N GLU A 744 28.13 -51.36 18.28
CA GLU A 744 28.57 -50.98 16.93
C GLU A 744 27.37 -50.56 16.08
N ILE A 745 27.48 -49.43 15.39
CA ILE A 745 26.40 -48.89 14.57
C ILE A 745 26.63 -49.34 13.13
N PRO A 746 25.70 -50.10 12.52
CA PRO A 746 25.81 -50.48 11.13
C PRO A 746 25.61 -49.25 10.24
N GLY A 747 26.60 -48.96 9.41
CA GLY A 747 26.56 -47.93 8.38
C GLY A 747 26.83 -48.49 7.00
N ARG A 748 26.54 -47.70 5.96
CA ARG A 748 26.81 -48.04 4.56
C ARG A 748 27.51 -46.88 3.86
N VAL A 749 28.56 -47.18 3.11
CA VAL A 749 29.21 -46.18 2.25
C VAL A 749 28.25 -45.77 1.14
N THR A 750 27.85 -44.51 1.10
CA THR A 750 26.97 -43.97 0.06
C THR A 750 27.72 -43.17 -0.98
N LEU A 751 28.86 -42.61 -0.62
CA LEU A 751 29.69 -41.83 -1.52
C LEU A 751 31.18 -42.11 -1.28
N VAL A 752 31.92 -42.29 -2.36
CA VAL A 752 33.38 -42.24 -2.38
C VAL A 752 33.76 -41.08 -3.29
N ALA A 753 34.42 -40.06 -2.77
CA ALA A 753 34.79 -38.89 -3.53
C ALA A 753 35.86 -39.26 -4.57
N ASN A 754 35.61 -38.91 -5.84
CA ASN A 754 36.52 -39.17 -6.96
C ASN A 754 37.70 -38.18 -7.03
N ALA A 755 37.87 -37.34 -6.00
CA ALA A 755 38.93 -36.32 -5.94
C ALA A 755 39.82 -36.57 -4.71
N PHE A 756 41.12 -36.66 -4.96
CA PHE A 756 42.13 -36.70 -3.91
C PHE A 756 42.46 -35.27 -3.49
N LEU A 757 42.10 -34.94 -2.25
CA LEU A 757 42.43 -33.67 -1.63
C LEU A 757 43.84 -33.75 -1.01
N PRO A 758 44.59 -32.65 -0.98
CA PRO A 758 45.78 -32.58 -0.13
C PRO A 758 45.37 -32.78 1.35
N PRO A 759 46.20 -33.43 2.19
CA PRO A 759 45.91 -33.57 3.61
C PRO A 759 45.79 -32.21 4.30
N ARG A 760 45.00 -32.12 5.38
CA ARG A 760 44.95 -30.92 6.22
C ARG A 760 46.36 -30.63 6.76
N GLY A 761 46.88 -29.41 6.55
CA GLY A 761 48.27 -29.03 6.88
C GLY A 761 49.23 -28.99 5.69
N PHE A 762 48.77 -29.29 4.46
CA PHE A 762 49.60 -29.26 3.25
C PHE A 762 50.30 -27.90 2.99
N ALA A 763 49.68 -26.79 3.38
CA ALA A 763 50.30 -25.47 3.28
C ALA A 763 51.53 -25.31 4.22
N ASP A 764 51.46 -25.94 5.40
CA ASP A 764 52.53 -25.96 6.40
C ASP A 764 53.67 -26.91 5.99
N GLU A 765 53.34 -28.04 5.36
CA GLU A 765 54.35 -28.99 4.84
C GLU A 765 55.08 -28.48 3.59
N ILE A 766 54.39 -27.74 2.70
CA ILE A 766 55.01 -27.05 1.57
C ILE A 766 55.97 -25.97 2.05
N THR A 767 55.59 -25.19 3.07
CA THR A 767 56.47 -24.16 3.66
C THR A 767 57.69 -24.76 4.36
N LEU A 768 57.60 -26.03 4.80
CA LEU A 768 58.73 -26.80 5.33
C LEU A 768 59.56 -27.55 4.25
N GLY A 769 59.25 -27.38 2.97
CA GLY A 769 60.03 -27.95 1.85
C GLY A 769 59.88 -29.46 1.65
N ARG A 770 58.85 -30.09 2.22
CA ARG A 770 58.61 -31.54 2.08
C ARG A 770 57.66 -31.82 0.92
N THR A 771 58.02 -32.77 0.05
CA THR A 771 57.12 -33.27 -0.99
C THR A 771 56.29 -34.42 -0.44
N VAL A 772 55.02 -34.16 -0.16
CA VAL A 772 54.01 -35.17 0.19
C VAL A 772 53.80 -36.09 -1.02
N GLY A 773 54.07 -37.39 -0.87
CA GLY A 773 53.90 -38.36 -1.94
C GLY A 773 52.43 -38.51 -2.35
N PRO A 774 52.10 -38.96 -3.58
CA PRO A 774 50.72 -39.19 -4.01
C PRO A 774 49.94 -40.16 -3.10
N GLU A 775 50.65 -40.98 -2.32
CA GLU A 775 50.08 -41.94 -1.35
C GLU A 775 49.55 -41.33 -0.05
N GLU A 776 49.93 -40.08 0.26
CA GLU A 776 49.50 -39.32 1.45
C GLU A 776 48.35 -38.35 1.14
N ARG A 777 47.91 -38.27 -0.11
CA ARG A 777 46.67 -37.57 -0.46
C ARG A 777 45.49 -38.26 0.21
N ILE A 778 44.49 -37.50 0.63
CA ILE A 778 43.29 -38.03 1.24
C ILE A 778 42.14 -38.05 0.24
N PHE A 779 41.26 -39.05 0.33
CA PHE A 779 39.96 -39.04 -0.33
C PHE A 779 38.88 -39.09 0.75
N ARG A 780 37.68 -38.60 0.42
CA ARG A 780 36.55 -38.59 1.34
C ARG A 780 35.61 -39.74 1.05
N ILE A 781 35.13 -40.41 2.08
CA ILE A 781 33.98 -41.30 1.98
C ILE A 781 32.86 -40.77 2.86
N THR A 782 31.62 -40.88 2.40
CA THR A 782 30.45 -40.56 3.21
C THR A 782 29.73 -41.86 3.54
N VAL A 783 29.54 -42.09 4.83
CA VAL A 783 28.84 -43.27 5.36
C VAL A 783 27.51 -42.80 5.94
N THR A 784 26.39 -43.34 5.48
CA THR A 784 25.09 -43.11 6.11
C THR A 784 24.75 -44.24 7.07
N PHE A 785 24.05 -43.92 8.15
CA PHE A 785 23.68 -44.85 9.20
C PHE A 785 22.47 -44.33 9.99
N THR A 786 21.88 -45.20 10.80
CA THR A 786 20.78 -44.84 11.72
C THR A 786 21.25 -45.06 13.16
N PRO A 787 21.09 -44.09 14.07
CA PRO A 787 21.45 -44.24 15.47
C PRO A 787 20.73 -45.43 16.15
N PRO A 788 21.32 -46.05 17.19
CA PRO A 788 20.74 -47.19 17.88
C PRO A 788 19.36 -46.89 18.47
N GLY A 789 18.34 -47.65 18.05
CA GLY A 789 16.95 -47.44 18.44
C GLY A 789 16.24 -46.32 17.67
N GLY A 790 16.86 -45.78 16.61
CA GLY A 790 16.27 -44.73 15.77
C GLY A 790 16.21 -43.36 16.45
N ASP A 791 16.80 -43.21 17.63
CA ASP A 791 16.73 -41.98 18.41
C ASP A 791 17.80 -40.97 17.96
N PRO A 792 17.40 -39.86 17.31
CA PRO A 792 18.32 -38.83 16.84
C PRO A 792 19.12 -38.16 17.96
N ALA A 793 18.67 -38.22 19.22
CA ALA A 793 19.31 -37.59 20.37
C ALA A 793 20.51 -38.38 20.92
N LYS A 794 20.65 -39.66 20.59
CA LYS A 794 21.80 -40.48 21.02
C LYS A 794 23.08 -40.18 20.25
N LEU A 795 22.93 -39.69 19.01
CA LEU A 795 24.01 -39.21 18.16
C LEU A 795 23.59 -37.86 17.58
N PRO A 796 23.61 -36.80 18.40
CA PRO A 796 23.33 -35.46 17.92
C PRO A 796 24.33 -35.10 16.81
N PRO A 797 23.97 -34.19 15.89
CA PRO A 797 24.90 -33.58 14.96
C PRO A 797 26.18 -33.15 15.70
N GLY A 798 27.31 -33.30 15.03
CA GLY A 798 28.68 -33.14 15.54
C GLY A 798 29.17 -34.19 16.54
N SER A 799 28.39 -35.23 16.89
CA SER A 799 29.01 -36.37 17.60
C SER A 799 30.15 -36.97 16.76
N THR A 800 31.18 -37.50 17.39
CA THR A 800 32.30 -38.15 16.67
C THR A 800 32.02 -39.63 16.50
N VAL A 801 32.16 -40.15 15.28
CA VAL A 801 32.15 -41.58 14.99
C VAL A 801 33.49 -42.00 14.42
N HIS A 802 33.89 -43.23 14.72
CA HIS A 802 35.14 -43.83 14.28
C HIS A 802 34.89 -45.08 13.46
N VAL A 803 35.76 -45.33 12.48
CA VAL A 803 35.85 -46.57 11.71
C VAL A 803 37.29 -47.04 11.71
N ASP A 804 37.50 -48.32 11.99
CA ASP A 804 38.80 -48.98 11.86
C ASP A 804 38.87 -49.63 10.46
N PHE A 805 39.79 -49.18 9.58
CA PHE A 805 40.02 -49.70 8.22
C PHE A 805 41.25 -50.58 8.09
#